data_AF-K8XGK3-F1
#
_entry.id   AF-K8XGK3-F1
#
_cell.length_a   1.000
_cell.length_b   1.000
_cell.length_c   1.000
_cell.angle_alpha   90.00
_cell.angle_beta   90.00
_cell.angle_gamma   90.00
#
_symmetry.space_group_name_H-M   'P 1'
#
loop_
_entity.id
_entity.type
_entity.pdbx_description
1 polymer ?
#
loop_
_entity_poly.entity_id
_entity_poly.type
_entity_poly.pdbx_seq_one_letter_code
_entity_poly.pdbx_strand_id
1 'polypeptide(L)'
;MSDGVAAEEVGGGRFTAAGRRAALNAALPLLVTYFADAATWDLEVSPQLGTSTDPELDDLATAARLRASLAAADRLLAILSGVAAFPTFRYTQVSSESVGTIRGRLDLARYSRQQGRISVPRRYPIRLVERETATPENVLAAYAALWIRRDLAATPTGLVPPRGPEAREMKRLDYALKRIVGLPALAGATDPAMAVWRRSTLPDLLDRVRRRLQAGRIVRPKPYHDLVDWIDATRQGQPVAEVGDQEWSFYDDRFDTKLFEIWCLQHLAQAITALIGEPIHAPRTLADRSEGPMYGWHIGAGTLSLHFQPPLKALGSDGIRWSYQSGGDLRGFPDLAVTTNTIAGRRLALFDPKLRRRRGAPTEEIYKLLGYFGNLRYDAPAHGAILYYSPGHATDFTLTSTDDGEIHAVGLDPESDDQASFLVAAKVALRSADLGSRALALLGTPIQGDETAQAERAVEIRQAVAAEALQRASAALPPATLAPTRKHTAMTLRAIWDCLGEETKTMIVTAEYFASAAPDNADHSGPLLGLAAAFERVLHEKLFVPAAALSPGSIAPGQTLGSYLRTLDNAVRGRLVDAEARTVARTINSTSAINVSRLRALIGDAKSMNRQYRIPAAHADVVSAATWADGRDVLIDPRRGLLPRLIGALGL
;
A
#
# COMPACT_ATOMS: atom_id res chain seq x y z
N MET A 1 7.48 15.18 44.52
CA MET A 1 6.10 14.67 44.67
C MET A 1 5.22 15.58 43.86
N SER A 2 4.82 15.13 42.67
CA SER A 2 3.92 15.80 41.75
C SER A 2 2.86 14.76 41.44
N ASP A 3 1.63 15.03 41.87
CA ASP A 3 0.51 14.09 41.82
C ASP A 3 0.26 13.62 40.39
N GLY A 4 0.38 12.30 40.19
CA GLY A 4 0.03 11.62 38.96
C GLY A 4 -1.49 11.59 38.82
N VAL A 5 -2.03 12.49 38.01
CA VAL A 5 -3.42 12.42 37.57
C VAL A 5 -3.54 11.18 36.68
N ALA A 6 -4.19 10.14 37.20
CA ALA A 6 -4.60 8.98 36.42
C ALA A 6 -5.47 9.47 35.25
N ALA A 7 -5.03 9.21 34.02
CA ALA A 7 -5.78 9.55 32.83
C ALA A 7 -7.10 8.75 32.82
N GLU A 8 -8.23 9.44 32.98
CA GLU A 8 -9.55 8.85 32.78
C GLU A 8 -9.68 8.32 31.34
N GLU A 9 -9.91 7.02 31.20
CA GLU A 9 -10.30 6.38 29.94
C GLU A 9 -11.70 6.84 29.54
N VAL A 10 -11.78 7.77 28.60
CA VAL A 10 -13.05 8.15 27.97
C VAL A 10 -13.32 7.19 26.82
N GLY A 11 -13.90 6.02 27.11
CA GLY A 11 -14.42 5.07 26.10
C GLY A 11 -13.43 4.67 25.01
N GLY A 12 -12.49 3.77 25.33
CA GLY A 12 -11.53 3.21 24.37
C GLY A 12 -12.09 2.03 23.55
N GLY A 13 -11.47 1.75 22.40
CA GLY A 13 -11.70 0.53 21.62
C GLY A 13 -12.69 0.61 20.46
N ARG A 14 -13.22 1.81 20.14
CA ARG A 14 -14.11 2.02 18.97
C ARG A 14 -13.87 3.37 18.29
N PHE A 15 -14.05 3.40 16.97
CA PHE A 15 -14.06 4.64 16.20
C PHE A 15 -15.35 5.46 16.46
N THR A 16 -15.33 6.74 16.11
CA THR A 16 -16.58 7.44 15.75
C THR A 16 -17.14 6.83 14.45
N ALA A 17 -18.45 6.94 14.19
CA ALA A 17 -19.02 6.43 12.95
C ALA A 17 -18.36 7.07 11.70
N ALA A 18 -18.07 8.37 11.76
CA ALA A 18 -17.38 9.09 10.69
C ALA A 18 -15.91 8.67 10.56
N GLY A 19 -15.17 8.54 11.67
CA GLY A 19 -13.79 8.06 11.70
C GLY A 19 -13.64 6.62 11.19
N ARG A 20 -14.58 5.72 11.52
CA ARG A 20 -14.58 4.36 10.97
C ARG A 20 -14.74 4.37 9.47
N ARG A 21 -15.69 5.15 8.96
CA ARG A 21 -15.93 5.29 7.51
C ARG A 21 -14.71 5.87 6.79
N ALA A 22 -14.08 6.90 7.36
CA ALA A 22 -12.87 7.48 6.80
C ALA A 22 -11.71 6.46 6.76
N ALA A 23 -11.49 5.72 7.86
CA ALA A 23 -10.48 4.67 7.93
C ALA A 23 -10.74 3.53 6.93
N LEU A 24 -12.00 3.06 6.80
CA LEU A 24 -12.40 2.04 5.83
C LEU A 24 -12.12 2.47 4.39
N ASN A 25 -12.47 3.71 4.04
CA ASN A 25 -12.26 4.24 2.70
C ASN A 25 -10.76 4.38 2.36
N ALA A 26 -9.97 4.89 3.31
CA ALA A 26 -8.54 5.06 3.11
C ALA A 26 -7.83 3.71 3.00
N ALA A 27 -8.14 2.77 3.90
CA ALA A 27 -7.47 1.46 3.98
C ALA A 27 -7.99 0.41 2.98
N LEU A 28 -8.94 0.78 2.13
CA LEU A 28 -9.68 -0.16 1.28
C LEU A 28 -8.80 -1.11 0.46
N PRO A 29 -7.75 -0.64 -0.27
CA PRO A 29 -6.96 -1.51 -1.14
C PRO A 29 -6.38 -2.72 -0.40
N LEU A 30 -5.93 -2.51 0.84
CA LEU A 30 -5.43 -3.57 1.71
C LEU A 30 -6.57 -4.38 2.33
N LEU A 31 -7.60 -3.70 2.84
CA LEU A 31 -8.71 -4.29 3.57
C LEU A 31 -9.52 -5.31 2.77
N VAL A 32 -9.72 -5.09 1.46
CA VAL A 32 -10.50 -6.01 0.62
C VAL A 32 -9.98 -7.45 0.70
N THR A 33 -8.66 -7.60 0.78
CA THR A 33 -7.96 -8.88 0.78
C THR A 33 -7.73 -9.46 2.19
N TYR A 34 -8.13 -8.73 3.24
CA TYR A 34 -8.02 -9.23 4.60
C TYR A 34 -9.19 -10.13 4.94
N PHE A 35 -8.91 -11.40 5.24
CA PHE A 35 -9.88 -12.35 5.77
C PHE A 35 -9.44 -12.80 7.17
N ALA A 36 -10.29 -12.56 8.17
CA ALA A 36 -9.99 -12.86 9.56
C ALA A 36 -10.14 -14.37 9.83
N ASP A 37 -9.14 -14.96 10.49
CA ASP A 37 -9.31 -16.29 11.10
C ASP A 37 -9.92 -16.17 12.50
N ALA A 38 -11.08 -15.50 12.58
CA ALA A 38 -11.77 -15.18 13.83
C ALA A 38 -13.16 -15.82 13.87
N ALA A 39 -13.25 -16.99 14.50
CA ALA A 39 -14.49 -17.77 14.59
C ALA A 39 -15.63 -17.08 15.37
N THR A 40 -15.35 -16.01 16.11
CA THR A 40 -16.34 -15.27 16.91
C THR A 40 -16.75 -13.93 16.31
N TRP A 41 -16.15 -13.52 15.20
CA TRP A 41 -16.52 -12.29 14.51
C TRP A 41 -17.72 -12.56 13.60
N ASP A 42 -18.52 -11.51 13.38
CA ASP A 42 -19.66 -11.50 12.49
C ASP A 42 -19.46 -10.43 11.41
N LEU A 43 -20.08 -10.65 10.25
CA LEU A 43 -20.05 -9.71 9.14
C LEU A 43 -21.24 -8.76 9.24
N GLU A 44 -20.96 -7.46 9.17
CA GLU A 44 -21.91 -6.38 9.04
C GLU A 44 -21.85 -5.82 7.62
N VAL A 45 -23.02 -5.47 7.10
CA VAL A 45 -23.14 -4.82 5.81
C VAL A 45 -22.99 -3.31 6.00
N SER A 46 -21.96 -2.71 5.42
CA SER A 46 -21.69 -1.26 5.50
C SER A 46 -21.94 -0.57 4.16
N PRO A 47 -22.66 0.57 4.12
CA PRO A 47 -22.81 1.39 2.92
C PRO A 47 -21.54 2.23 2.64
N GLN A 48 -21.10 2.22 1.38
CA GLN A 48 -19.93 2.87 0.75
C GLN A 48 -18.60 2.13 0.83
N LEU A 49 -18.03 1.88 -0.36
CA LEU A 49 -16.60 1.85 -0.66
C LEU A 49 -16.40 2.30 -2.13
N GLY A 50 -15.45 3.19 -2.40
CA GLY A 50 -15.12 3.61 -3.77
C GLY A 50 -14.13 2.63 -4.42
N THR A 51 -14.46 2.06 -5.57
CA THR A 51 -13.50 1.27 -6.35
C THR A 51 -12.55 2.21 -7.10
N SER A 52 -11.25 2.17 -6.80
CA SER A 52 -10.25 2.68 -7.75
C SER A 52 -10.26 1.77 -8.98
N THR A 53 -10.27 2.39 -10.16
CA THR A 53 -10.13 1.69 -11.44
C THR A 53 -8.65 1.44 -11.68
N ASP A 54 -8.10 0.39 -11.06
CA ASP A 54 -6.78 -0.12 -11.43
C ASP A 54 -6.91 -1.57 -11.93
N PRO A 55 -6.49 -1.91 -13.17
CA PRO A 55 -6.78 -3.20 -13.80
C PRO A 55 -5.87 -4.37 -13.37
N GLU A 56 -4.90 -4.15 -12.47
CA GLU A 56 -4.00 -5.21 -12.03
C GLU A 56 -4.49 -5.83 -10.72
N LEU A 57 -4.95 -7.09 -10.77
CA LEU A 57 -4.87 -8.17 -9.75
C LEU A 57 -6.14 -9.03 -9.75
N ASP A 58 -6.03 -10.26 -10.27
CA ASP A 58 -7.10 -11.27 -10.24
C ASP A 58 -7.57 -11.59 -8.81
N ASP A 59 -6.69 -11.50 -7.81
CA ASP A 59 -7.00 -11.81 -6.41
C ASP A 59 -7.77 -10.68 -5.70
N LEU A 60 -7.42 -9.40 -5.95
CA LEU A 60 -8.16 -8.25 -5.43
C LEU A 60 -9.58 -8.22 -5.99
N ALA A 61 -9.72 -8.41 -7.30
CA ALA A 61 -11.02 -8.50 -7.97
C ALA A 61 -11.83 -9.70 -7.45
N THR A 62 -11.18 -10.81 -7.12
CA THR A 62 -11.86 -12.00 -6.56
C THR A 62 -12.31 -11.77 -5.12
N ALA A 63 -11.48 -11.16 -4.27
CA ALA A 63 -11.83 -10.82 -2.90
C ALA A 63 -12.94 -9.75 -2.82
N ALA A 64 -12.89 -8.73 -3.69
CA ALA A 64 -13.96 -7.74 -3.84
C ALA A 64 -15.28 -8.39 -4.28
N ARG A 65 -15.23 -9.26 -5.30
CA ARG A 65 -16.39 -10.02 -5.78
C ARG A 65 -17.00 -10.89 -4.69
N LEU A 66 -16.19 -11.54 -3.85
CA LEU A 66 -16.69 -12.33 -2.73
C LEU A 66 -17.44 -11.45 -1.71
N ARG A 67 -16.83 -10.35 -1.25
CA ARG A 67 -17.47 -9.44 -0.27
C ARG A 67 -18.77 -8.84 -0.80
N ALA A 68 -18.79 -8.44 -2.06
CA ALA A 68 -20.00 -7.98 -2.74
C ALA A 68 -21.06 -9.09 -2.82
N SER A 69 -20.66 -10.33 -3.16
CA SER A 69 -21.58 -11.47 -3.24
C SER A 69 -22.18 -11.83 -1.89
N LEU A 70 -21.40 -11.76 -0.80
CA LEU A 70 -21.87 -12.01 0.56
C LEU A 70 -22.92 -10.98 0.97
N ALA A 71 -22.66 -9.69 0.77
CA ALA A 71 -23.62 -8.63 1.08
C ALA A 71 -24.89 -8.74 0.21
N ALA A 72 -24.73 -8.95 -1.10
CA ALA A 72 -25.86 -9.05 -2.03
C ALA A 72 -26.74 -10.28 -1.74
N ALA A 73 -26.16 -11.38 -1.25
CA ALA A 73 -26.87 -12.62 -0.94
C ALA A 73 -27.91 -12.45 0.18
N ASP A 74 -27.61 -11.67 1.22
CA ASP A 74 -28.53 -11.49 2.35
C ASP A 74 -29.77 -10.69 1.96
N ARG A 75 -29.57 -9.60 1.22
CA ARG A 75 -30.68 -8.83 0.64
C ARG A 75 -31.51 -9.70 -0.31
N LEU A 76 -30.86 -10.51 -1.13
CA LEU A 76 -31.54 -11.46 -2.01
C LEU A 76 -32.37 -12.48 -1.22
N LEU A 77 -31.84 -13.04 -0.12
CA LEU A 77 -32.59 -13.99 0.72
C LEU A 77 -33.88 -13.39 1.28
N ALA A 78 -33.86 -12.12 1.69
CA ALA A 78 -35.06 -11.40 2.14
C ALA A 78 -36.10 -11.27 1.00
N ILE A 79 -35.65 -10.86 -0.19
CA ILE A 79 -36.50 -10.74 -1.39
C ILE A 79 -37.11 -12.10 -1.76
N LEU A 80 -36.29 -13.15 -1.84
CA LEU A 80 -36.73 -14.49 -2.21
C LEU A 80 -37.67 -15.11 -1.18
N SER A 81 -37.50 -14.78 0.10
CA SER A 81 -38.45 -15.18 1.15
C SER A 81 -39.82 -14.54 0.93
N GLY A 82 -39.85 -13.27 0.52
CA GLY A 82 -41.08 -12.58 0.12
C GLY A 82 -41.76 -13.21 -1.10
N VAL A 83 -40.97 -13.63 -2.10
CA VAL A 83 -41.45 -14.37 -3.27
C VAL A 83 -42.00 -15.74 -2.88
N ALA A 84 -41.27 -16.52 -2.08
CA ALA A 84 -41.66 -17.86 -1.67
C ALA A 84 -42.91 -17.89 -0.78
N ALA A 85 -43.17 -16.82 -0.01
CA ALA A 85 -44.39 -16.67 0.77
C ALA A 85 -45.64 -16.48 -0.12
N PHE A 86 -45.49 -15.85 -1.29
CA PHE A 86 -46.60 -15.54 -2.21
C PHE A 86 -46.21 -15.78 -3.67
N PRO A 87 -45.91 -17.03 -4.06
CA PRO A 87 -45.43 -17.33 -5.40
C PRO A 87 -46.54 -17.14 -6.41
N THR A 88 -46.22 -16.59 -7.58
CA THR A 88 -47.14 -16.62 -8.71
C THR A 88 -47.23 -18.02 -9.29
N PHE A 89 -48.39 -18.34 -9.84
CA PHE A 89 -48.61 -19.57 -10.57
C PHE A 89 -49.50 -19.29 -11.76
N ARG A 90 -49.46 -20.17 -12.76
CA ARG A 90 -50.42 -20.19 -13.85
C ARG A 90 -51.07 -21.55 -13.93
N TYR A 91 -52.33 -21.59 -14.37
CA TYR A 91 -52.98 -22.85 -14.66
C TYR A 91 -52.54 -23.33 -16.04
N THR A 92 -52.00 -24.56 -16.08
CA THR A 92 -51.63 -25.24 -17.33
C THR A 92 -52.43 -26.53 -17.47
N GLN A 93 -52.64 -26.97 -18.70
CA GLN A 93 -53.29 -28.24 -18.99
C GLN A 93 -52.23 -29.29 -19.30
N VAL A 94 -52.09 -30.27 -18.43
CA VAL A 94 -51.16 -31.39 -18.61
C VAL A 94 -51.95 -32.61 -19.08
N SER A 95 -51.42 -33.29 -20.11
CA SER A 95 -51.98 -34.56 -20.56
C SER A 95 -51.45 -35.69 -19.66
N SER A 96 -52.36 -36.43 -19.04
CA SER A 96 -52.05 -37.55 -18.15
C SER A 96 -52.89 -38.79 -18.51
N GLU A 97 -52.63 -39.93 -17.87
CA GLU A 97 -53.42 -41.15 -18.01
C GLU A 97 -54.12 -41.47 -16.69
N SER A 98 -55.45 -41.61 -16.73
CA SER A 98 -56.27 -42.08 -15.62
C SER A 98 -56.46 -43.58 -15.73
N VAL A 99 -56.17 -44.34 -14.67
CA VAL A 99 -56.23 -45.80 -14.67
C VAL A 99 -57.51 -46.28 -13.97
N GLY A 100 -58.27 -47.16 -14.63
CA GLY A 100 -59.48 -47.81 -14.11
C GLY A 100 -60.72 -46.90 -14.09
N THR A 101 -60.58 -45.65 -13.66
CA THR A 101 -61.66 -44.64 -13.60
C THR A 101 -61.20 -43.34 -14.25
N ILE A 102 -62.12 -42.51 -14.78
CA ILE A 102 -61.79 -41.20 -15.35
C ILE A 102 -61.78 -40.17 -14.22
N ARG A 103 -60.62 -39.63 -13.86
CA ARG A 103 -60.47 -38.54 -12.87
C ARG A 103 -59.94 -37.29 -13.56
N GLY A 104 -60.82 -36.43 -14.04
CA GLY A 104 -60.48 -35.20 -14.79
C GLY A 104 -61.21 -35.11 -16.13
N ARG A 105 -60.81 -34.16 -16.99
CA ARG A 105 -61.44 -33.97 -18.31
C ARG A 105 -60.83 -34.92 -19.33
N LEU A 106 -61.63 -35.80 -19.93
CA LEU A 106 -61.16 -36.73 -20.96
C LEU A 106 -60.64 -35.98 -22.21
N ASP A 107 -59.46 -36.35 -22.71
CA ASP A 107 -58.96 -35.88 -24.00
C ASP A 107 -59.58 -36.71 -25.12
N LEU A 108 -60.73 -36.24 -25.63
CA LEU A 108 -61.51 -36.95 -26.65
C LEU A 108 -60.70 -37.23 -27.93
N ALA A 109 -59.83 -36.31 -28.34
CA ALA A 109 -59.03 -36.45 -29.55
C ALA A 109 -57.94 -37.53 -29.41
N ARG A 110 -57.33 -37.64 -28.22
CA ARG A 110 -56.35 -38.70 -27.92
C ARG A 110 -57.04 -40.04 -27.63
N TYR A 111 -58.19 -40.01 -26.94
CA TYR A 111 -58.98 -41.20 -26.64
C TYR A 111 -59.53 -41.87 -27.91
N SER A 112 -60.10 -41.08 -28.83
CA SER A 112 -60.60 -41.58 -30.12
C SER A 112 -59.47 -42.22 -30.95
N ARG A 113 -58.27 -41.62 -30.99
CA ARG A 113 -57.09 -42.20 -31.64
C ARG A 113 -56.56 -43.50 -31.00
N GLN A 114 -56.97 -43.78 -29.76
CA GLN A 114 -56.59 -44.99 -29.02
C GLN A 114 -57.69 -46.06 -29.04
N GLN A 115 -58.79 -45.85 -29.76
CA GLN A 115 -59.83 -46.86 -29.95
C GLN A 115 -59.22 -48.15 -30.53
N GLY A 116 -59.43 -49.27 -29.83
CA GLY A 116 -58.91 -50.60 -30.20
C GLY A 116 -57.70 -51.08 -29.38
N ARG A 117 -57.04 -50.22 -28.60
CA ARG A 117 -55.96 -50.66 -27.68
C ARG A 117 -56.53 -51.27 -26.41
N ILE A 118 -56.34 -52.58 -26.23
CA ILE A 118 -56.74 -53.31 -25.03
C ILE A 118 -55.66 -53.12 -23.96
N SER A 119 -55.99 -52.39 -22.88
CA SER A 119 -55.16 -52.30 -21.67
C SER A 119 -56.01 -52.67 -20.45
N VAL A 120 -55.47 -53.52 -19.57
CA VAL A 120 -56.12 -53.91 -18.31
C VAL A 120 -55.14 -53.64 -17.17
N PRO A 121 -55.46 -52.77 -16.21
CA PRO A 121 -56.65 -51.91 -16.15
C PRO A 121 -56.70 -50.86 -17.28
N ARG A 122 -57.93 -50.49 -17.70
CA ARG A 122 -58.15 -49.51 -18.78
C ARG A 122 -57.51 -48.17 -18.45
N ARG A 123 -56.80 -47.59 -19.42
CA ARG A 123 -56.19 -46.25 -19.31
C ARG A 123 -56.96 -45.23 -20.15
N TYR A 124 -57.24 -44.07 -19.56
CA TYR A 124 -57.98 -42.99 -20.20
C TYR A 124 -57.08 -41.76 -20.30
N PRO A 125 -56.81 -41.22 -21.50
CA PRO A 125 -56.06 -39.99 -21.64
C PRO A 125 -56.91 -38.82 -21.13
N ILE A 126 -56.44 -38.16 -20.08
CA ILE A 126 -57.12 -37.04 -19.43
C ILE A 126 -56.28 -35.77 -19.57
N ARG A 127 -56.93 -34.62 -19.45
CA ARG A 127 -56.32 -33.32 -19.23
C ARG A 127 -56.57 -32.90 -17.79
N LEU A 128 -55.48 -32.73 -17.06
CA LEU A 128 -55.49 -32.19 -15.71
C LEU A 128 -55.13 -30.72 -15.77
N VAL A 129 -55.86 -29.91 -14.99
CA VAL A 129 -55.48 -28.51 -14.77
C VAL A 129 -54.55 -28.49 -13.57
N GLU A 130 -53.28 -28.22 -13.81
CA GLU A 130 -52.26 -28.15 -12.77
C GLU A 130 -51.77 -26.72 -12.59
N ARG A 131 -51.33 -26.41 -11.38
CA ARG A 131 -50.66 -25.14 -11.09
C ARG A 131 -49.20 -25.28 -11.48
N GLU A 132 -48.80 -24.54 -12.50
CA GLU A 132 -47.40 -24.42 -12.90
C GLU A 132 -46.79 -23.21 -12.19
N THR A 133 -45.75 -23.48 -11.40
CA THR A 133 -45.00 -22.47 -10.64
C THR A 133 -43.81 -21.91 -11.42
N ALA A 134 -43.49 -22.45 -12.60
CA ALA A 134 -42.45 -21.95 -13.51
C ALA A 134 -42.90 -20.71 -14.31
N THR A 135 -43.40 -19.69 -13.63
CA THR A 135 -43.72 -18.40 -14.22
C THR A 135 -42.43 -17.62 -14.52
N PRO A 136 -42.41 -16.66 -15.47
CA PRO A 136 -41.22 -15.87 -15.78
C PRO A 136 -40.59 -15.22 -14.54
N GLU A 137 -41.41 -14.70 -13.63
CA GLU A 137 -40.99 -14.05 -12.40
C GLU A 137 -40.39 -15.02 -11.36
N ASN A 138 -40.90 -16.26 -11.25
CA ASN A 138 -40.27 -17.29 -10.40
C ASN A 138 -39.00 -17.86 -11.02
N VAL A 139 -38.92 -17.92 -12.35
CA VAL A 139 -37.69 -18.28 -13.08
C VAL A 139 -36.61 -17.23 -12.85
N LEU A 140 -36.97 -15.94 -12.82
CA LEU A 140 -36.05 -14.86 -12.47
C LEU A 140 -35.55 -14.99 -11.02
N ALA A 141 -36.43 -15.33 -10.07
CA ALA A 141 -36.08 -15.56 -8.66
C ALA A 141 -35.09 -16.73 -8.50
N ALA A 142 -35.37 -17.87 -9.15
CA ALA A 142 -34.47 -19.02 -9.15
C ALA A 142 -33.13 -18.70 -9.83
N TYR A 143 -33.14 -17.91 -10.91
CA TYR A 143 -31.93 -17.45 -11.60
C TYR A 143 -31.02 -16.63 -10.67
N ALA A 144 -31.56 -15.65 -9.96
CA ALA A 144 -30.78 -14.81 -9.05
C ALA A 144 -30.12 -15.62 -7.93
N ALA A 145 -30.84 -16.59 -7.35
CA ALA A 145 -30.28 -17.48 -6.34
C ALA A 145 -29.15 -18.36 -6.88
N LEU A 146 -29.30 -18.92 -8.09
CA LEU A 146 -28.28 -19.73 -8.73
C LEU A 146 -27.04 -18.92 -9.12
N TRP A 147 -27.24 -17.66 -9.53
CA TRP A 147 -26.14 -16.72 -9.81
C TRP A 147 -25.27 -16.53 -8.57
N ILE A 148 -25.83 -16.07 -7.46
CA ILE A 148 -25.06 -15.84 -6.22
C ILE A 148 -24.39 -17.11 -5.72
N ARG A 149 -25.09 -18.25 -5.72
CA ARG A 149 -24.49 -19.54 -5.29
C ARG A 149 -23.27 -19.92 -6.12
N ARG A 150 -23.28 -19.66 -7.42
CA ARG A 150 -22.14 -19.92 -8.30
C ARG A 150 -20.99 -18.97 -7.99
N ASP A 151 -21.28 -17.69 -7.78
CA ASP A 151 -20.24 -16.70 -7.47
C ASP A 151 -19.58 -17.00 -6.12
N LEU A 152 -20.35 -17.41 -5.10
CA LEU A 152 -19.81 -17.92 -3.84
C LEU A 152 -18.94 -19.18 -4.06
N ALA A 153 -19.38 -20.12 -4.91
CA ALA A 153 -18.64 -21.36 -5.21
C ALA A 153 -17.36 -21.15 -6.05
N ALA A 154 -17.24 -20.03 -6.77
CA ALA A 154 -16.08 -19.70 -7.59
C ALA A 154 -14.89 -19.16 -6.76
N THR A 155 -15.09 -18.94 -5.46
CA THR A 155 -14.05 -18.44 -4.55
C THR A 155 -12.92 -19.46 -4.39
N PRO A 156 -11.64 -19.08 -4.59
CA PRO A 156 -10.50 -19.97 -4.38
C PRO A 156 -10.43 -20.49 -2.93
N THR A 157 -10.17 -21.79 -2.75
CA THR A 157 -10.11 -22.44 -1.43
C THR A 157 -9.00 -21.92 -0.51
N GLY A 158 -7.98 -21.25 -1.07
CA GLY A 158 -6.89 -20.63 -0.31
C GLY A 158 -7.13 -19.18 0.11
N LEU A 159 -8.17 -18.53 -0.43
CA LEU A 159 -8.40 -17.10 -0.19
C LEU A 159 -9.01 -16.82 1.19
N VAL A 160 -9.91 -17.69 1.65
CA VAL A 160 -10.68 -17.49 2.89
C VAL A 160 -10.26 -18.53 3.95
N PRO A 161 -9.88 -18.11 5.17
CA PRO A 161 -9.63 -19.02 6.27
C PRO A 161 -10.85 -19.91 6.56
N PRO A 162 -10.68 -21.23 6.73
CA PRO A 162 -11.80 -22.18 6.81
C PRO A 162 -12.68 -22.00 8.06
N ARG A 163 -12.17 -21.32 9.09
CA ARG A 163 -12.89 -20.97 10.33
C ARG A 163 -13.26 -19.48 10.41
N GLY A 164 -12.92 -18.71 9.38
CA GLY A 164 -13.26 -17.30 9.29
C GLY A 164 -14.77 -17.07 9.13
N PRO A 165 -15.24 -15.85 9.44
CA PRO A 165 -16.65 -15.52 9.34
C PRO A 165 -17.17 -15.58 7.90
N GLU A 166 -16.36 -15.24 6.89
CA GLU A 166 -16.73 -15.36 5.48
C GLU A 166 -16.97 -16.82 5.11
N ALA A 167 -16.13 -17.77 5.53
CA ALA A 167 -16.35 -19.20 5.26
C ALA A 167 -17.63 -19.73 5.94
N ARG A 168 -17.95 -19.24 7.14
CA ARG A 168 -19.20 -19.56 7.85
C ARG A 168 -20.40 -19.00 7.09
N GLU A 169 -20.28 -17.77 6.64
CA GLU A 169 -21.35 -17.05 5.96
C GLU A 169 -21.63 -17.60 4.56
N MET A 170 -20.58 -17.90 3.80
CA MET A 170 -20.69 -18.61 2.52
C MET A 170 -21.48 -19.92 2.68
N LYS A 171 -21.17 -20.72 3.71
CA LYS A 171 -21.89 -21.98 3.99
C LYS A 171 -23.34 -21.73 4.38
N ARG A 172 -23.60 -20.74 5.22
CA ARG A 172 -24.97 -20.36 5.65
C ARG A 172 -25.80 -19.92 4.45
N LEU A 173 -25.26 -19.03 3.62
CA LEU A 173 -25.91 -18.48 2.44
C LEU A 173 -26.13 -19.53 1.35
N ASP A 174 -25.13 -20.39 1.05
CA ASP A 174 -25.31 -21.49 0.10
C ASP A 174 -26.44 -22.43 0.54
N TYR A 175 -26.48 -22.79 1.83
CA TYR A 175 -27.55 -23.62 2.38
C TYR A 175 -28.91 -22.93 2.31
N ALA A 176 -29.00 -21.65 2.70
CA ALA A 176 -30.24 -20.89 2.69
C ALA A 176 -30.80 -20.70 1.27
N LEU A 177 -29.94 -20.32 0.31
CA LEU A 177 -30.32 -20.17 -1.10
C LEU A 177 -30.73 -21.51 -1.71
N LYS A 178 -30.00 -22.60 -1.43
CA LYS A 178 -30.37 -23.95 -1.87
C LYS A 178 -31.73 -24.38 -1.31
N ARG A 179 -31.99 -24.10 -0.04
CA ARG A 179 -33.26 -24.41 0.62
C ARG A 179 -34.42 -23.64 0.00
N ILE A 180 -34.27 -22.33 -0.24
CA ILE A 180 -35.31 -21.47 -0.83
C ILE A 180 -35.67 -21.93 -2.25
N VAL A 181 -34.68 -22.19 -3.10
CA VAL A 181 -34.93 -22.66 -4.48
C VAL A 181 -35.54 -24.06 -4.47
N GLY A 182 -35.23 -24.89 -3.47
CA GLY A 182 -35.82 -26.21 -3.28
C GLY A 182 -37.26 -26.22 -2.77
N LEU A 183 -37.84 -25.07 -2.37
CA LEU A 183 -39.24 -25.00 -1.96
C LEU A 183 -40.16 -25.33 -3.15
N PRO A 184 -41.31 -26.02 -2.95
CA PRO A 184 -42.24 -26.34 -4.04
C PRO A 184 -42.68 -25.12 -4.88
N ALA A 185 -42.69 -23.94 -4.25
CA ALA A 185 -42.96 -22.65 -4.87
C ALA A 185 -41.98 -22.27 -5.99
N LEU A 186 -40.70 -22.66 -5.88
CA LEU A 186 -39.62 -22.27 -6.79
C LEU A 186 -38.92 -23.47 -7.45
N ALA A 187 -39.09 -24.68 -6.94
CA ALA A 187 -38.39 -25.88 -7.41
C ALA A 187 -38.57 -26.11 -8.92
N GLY A 188 -39.80 -25.94 -9.42
CA GLY A 188 -40.12 -26.08 -10.85
C GLY A 188 -39.52 -25.00 -11.76
N ALA A 189 -38.96 -23.93 -11.19
CA ALA A 189 -38.36 -22.82 -11.93
C ALA A 189 -36.83 -22.97 -12.13
N THR A 190 -36.21 -23.95 -11.46
CA THR A 190 -34.75 -24.19 -11.48
C THR A 190 -34.22 -24.55 -12.88
N ASP A 191 -34.83 -25.53 -13.55
CA ASP A 191 -34.39 -25.96 -14.88
C ASP A 191 -34.55 -24.86 -15.95
N PRO A 192 -35.69 -24.14 -16.01
CA PRO A 192 -35.82 -22.97 -16.87
C PRO A 192 -34.79 -21.87 -16.55
N ALA A 193 -34.47 -21.63 -15.27
CA ALA A 193 -33.46 -20.64 -14.89
C ALA A 193 -32.06 -21.03 -15.38
N MET A 194 -31.69 -22.30 -15.27
CA MET A 194 -30.44 -22.83 -15.85
C MET A 194 -30.43 -22.73 -17.38
N ALA A 195 -31.58 -22.88 -18.04
CA ALA A 195 -31.68 -22.70 -19.50
C ALA A 195 -31.47 -21.23 -19.91
N VAL A 196 -32.00 -20.27 -19.14
CA VAL A 196 -31.75 -18.84 -19.34
C VAL A 196 -30.26 -18.53 -19.20
N TRP A 197 -29.60 -19.14 -18.21
CA TRP A 197 -28.16 -19.03 -18.03
C TRP A 197 -27.38 -19.54 -19.25
N ARG A 198 -27.62 -20.79 -19.66
CA ARG A 198 -26.90 -21.43 -20.77
C ARG A 198 -27.06 -20.71 -22.11
N ARG A 199 -28.17 -19.99 -22.29
CA ARG A 199 -28.50 -19.27 -23.52
C ARG A 199 -28.19 -17.77 -23.44
N SER A 200 -27.74 -17.28 -22.28
CA SER A 200 -27.52 -15.86 -22.01
C SER A 200 -28.75 -14.96 -22.27
N THR A 201 -29.96 -15.46 -22.02
CA THR A 201 -31.23 -14.75 -22.31
C THR A 201 -31.83 -14.05 -21.09
N LEU A 202 -31.00 -13.63 -20.13
CA LEU A 202 -31.46 -12.86 -18.97
C LEU A 202 -32.15 -11.54 -19.36
N PRO A 203 -31.65 -10.73 -20.33
CA PRO A 203 -32.33 -9.49 -20.73
C PRO A 203 -33.78 -9.74 -21.19
N ASP A 204 -34.00 -10.76 -22.01
CA ASP A 204 -35.34 -11.12 -22.49
C ASP A 204 -36.29 -11.54 -21.36
N LEU A 205 -35.74 -12.25 -20.36
CA LEU A 205 -36.49 -12.65 -19.17
C LEU A 205 -36.89 -11.43 -18.34
N LEU A 206 -35.96 -10.51 -18.08
CA LEU A 206 -36.22 -9.26 -17.36
C LEU A 206 -37.31 -8.44 -18.05
N ASP A 207 -37.23 -8.25 -19.37
CA ASP A 207 -38.24 -7.49 -20.12
C ASP A 207 -39.61 -8.18 -20.13
N ARG A 208 -39.65 -9.51 -20.10
CA ARG A 208 -40.90 -10.26 -19.95
C ARG A 208 -41.50 -10.10 -18.56
N VAL A 209 -40.68 -10.08 -17.50
CA VAL A 209 -41.12 -9.87 -16.12
C VAL A 209 -41.61 -8.42 -15.92
N ARG A 210 -40.85 -7.42 -16.37
CA ARG A 210 -41.23 -5.99 -16.31
C ARG A 210 -42.58 -5.73 -16.96
N ARG A 211 -42.82 -6.25 -18.17
CA ARG A 211 -44.12 -6.12 -18.84
C ARG A 211 -45.27 -6.73 -18.04
N ARG A 212 -45.04 -7.85 -17.33
CA ARG A 212 -46.06 -8.49 -16.49
C ARG A 212 -46.33 -7.69 -15.21
N LEU A 213 -45.31 -7.10 -14.61
CA LEU A 213 -45.42 -6.20 -13.47
C LEU A 213 -46.20 -4.93 -13.84
N GLN A 214 -45.80 -4.25 -14.92
CA GLN A 214 -46.48 -3.05 -15.43
C GLN A 214 -47.95 -3.32 -15.82
N ALA A 215 -48.24 -4.50 -16.37
CA ALA A 215 -49.60 -4.87 -16.74
C ALA A 215 -50.48 -5.30 -15.54
N GLY A 216 -49.99 -5.24 -14.30
CA GLY A 216 -50.75 -5.60 -13.10
C GLY A 216 -51.15 -7.08 -13.04
N ARG A 217 -50.43 -7.97 -13.74
CA ARG A 217 -50.77 -9.40 -13.84
C ARG A 217 -50.31 -10.24 -12.65
N ILE A 218 -49.70 -9.60 -11.65
CA ILE A 218 -49.11 -10.22 -10.46
C ILE A 218 -49.85 -9.69 -9.24
N VAL A 219 -50.44 -10.60 -8.45
CA VAL A 219 -51.28 -10.27 -7.29
C VAL A 219 -50.50 -9.54 -6.20
N ARG A 220 -49.23 -9.91 -5.99
CA ARG A 220 -48.32 -9.25 -5.04
C ARG A 220 -47.02 -8.87 -5.75
N PRO A 221 -46.97 -7.70 -6.41
CA PRO A 221 -45.87 -7.35 -7.28
C PRO A 221 -44.60 -6.90 -6.53
N LYS A 222 -44.72 -6.42 -5.28
CA LYS A 222 -43.61 -5.80 -4.54
C LYS A 222 -42.33 -6.67 -4.46
N PRO A 223 -42.36 -7.94 -4.01
CA PRO A 223 -41.13 -8.74 -3.95
C PRO A 223 -40.48 -8.96 -5.32
N TYR A 224 -41.25 -8.93 -6.40
CA TYR A 224 -40.75 -9.08 -7.76
C TYR A 224 -40.22 -7.77 -8.34
N HIS A 225 -40.73 -6.61 -7.90
CA HIS A 225 -40.10 -5.31 -8.15
C HIS A 225 -38.74 -5.25 -7.47
N ASP A 226 -38.69 -5.54 -6.16
CA ASP A 226 -37.45 -5.55 -5.39
C ASP A 226 -36.40 -6.49 -6.02
N LEU A 227 -36.83 -7.62 -6.58
CA LEU A 227 -35.97 -8.55 -7.30
C LEU A 227 -35.42 -7.99 -8.62
N VAL A 228 -36.27 -7.33 -9.43
CA VAL A 228 -35.83 -6.73 -10.70
C VAL A 228 -34.83 -5.62 -10.43
N ASP A 229 -35.13 -4.76 -9.46
CA ASP A 229 -34.25 -3.66 -9.05
C ASP A 229 -32.91 -4.21 -8.53
N TRP A 230 -32.95 -5.29 -7.74
CA TRP A 230 -31.74 -5.99 -7.29
C TRP A 230 -30.88 -6.55 -8.44
N ILE A 231 -31.50 -7.17 -9.45
CA ILE A 231 -30.78 -7.73 -10.59
C ILE A 231 -30.19 -6.62 -11.47
N ASP A 232 -30.94 -5.55 -11.73
CA ASP A 232 -30.49 -4.46 -12.59
C ASP A 232 -29.27 -3.75 -12.02
N ALA A 233 -29.30 -3.46 -10.73
CA ALA A 233 -28.18 -2.89 -10.02
C ALA A 233 -26.96 -3.82 -10.04
N THR A 234 -27.14 -5.10 -9.67
CA THR A 234 -26.04 -6.09 -9.72
C THR A 234 -25.44 -6.23 -11.14
N ARG A 235 -26.23 -6.08 -12.22
CA ARG A 235 -25.78 -6.22 -13.61
C ARG A 235 -25.05 -4.99 -14.16
N GLN A 236 -25.46 -3.80 -13.76
CA GLN A 236 -24.89 -2.55 -14.28
C GLN A 236 -23.57 -2.17 -13.59
N GLY A 237 -23.11 -2.96 -12.61
CA GLY A 237 -22.06 -2.53 -11.68
C GLY A 237 -22.47 -1.26 -10.91
N GLN A 238 -23.77 -0.94 -10.92
CA GLN A 238 -24.34 0.26 -10.30
C GLN A 238 -25.12 -0.15 -9.05
N PRO A 239 -25.04 0.64 -7.98
CA PRO A 239 -25.50 0.24 -6.64
C PRO A 239 -27.00 -0.11 -6.62
N VAL A 240 -27.37 -1.08 -5.76
CA VAL A 240 -28.76 -1.54 -5.54
C VAL A 240 -29.57 -0.53 -4.69
N ALA A 241 -29.10 0.70 -4.61
CA ALA A 241 -29.82 1.84 -4.07
C ALA A 241 -29.09 3.14 -4.43
N GLU A 242 -29.80 4.27 -4.31
CA GLU A 242 -29.32 5.60 -4.65
C GLU A 242 -27.99 5.97 -3.95
N VAL A 243 -27.29 6.94 -4.53
CA VAL A 243 -25.96 7.47 -4.16
C VAL A 243 -25.65 7.33 -2.66
N GLY A 244 -24.89 6.29 -2.32
CA GLY A 244 -24.61 5.90 -0.94
C GLY A 244 -24.37 4.40 -0.73
N ASP A 245 -24.93 3.54 -1.58
CA ASP A 245 -25.07 2.11 -1.25
C ASP A 245 -24.19 1.15 -2.08
N GLN A 246 -22.88 1.16 -1.84
CA GLN A 246 -22.11 -0.08 -1.96
C GLN A 246 -22.14 -0.79 -0.62
N GLU A 247 -22.97 -1.82 -0.50
CA GLU A 247 -23.02 -2.70 0.66
C GLU A 247 -21.88 -3.73 0.57
N TRP A 248 -20.86 -3.60 1.41
CA TRP A 248 -19.83 -4.63 1.55
C TRP A 248 -19.93 -5.28 2.92
N SER A 249 -19.69 -6.58 2.99
CA SER A 249 -19.53 -7.27 4.26
C SER A 249 -18.14 -6.96 4.85
N PHE A 250 -18.13 -6.19 5.95
CA PHE A 250 -16.97 -5.96 6.80
C PHE A 250 -17.27 -6.45 8.21
N TYR A 251 -16.26 -6.61 9.04
CA TYR A 251 -16.47 -7.05 10.41
C TYR A 251 -17.14 -5.97 11.27
N ASP A 252 -17.77 -6.40 12.36
CA ASP A 252 -18.37 -5.56 13.40
C ASP A 252 -17.35 -4.64 14.14
N ASP A 253 -17.83 -3.87 15.13
CA ASP A 253 -17.00 -2.97 15.96
C ASP A 253 -15.76 -3.65 16.59
N ARG A 254 -15.73 -4.98 16.71
CA ARG A 254 -14.57 -5.71 17.26
C ARG A 254 -13.35 -5.64 16.34
N PHE A 255 -13.57 -5.31 15.07
CA PHE A 255 -12.52 -5.09 14.10
C PHE A 255 -11.90 -3.70 14.15
N ASP A 256 -12.52 -2.73 14.81
CA ASP A 256 -12.04 -1.34 14.80
C ASP A 256 -10.56 -1.23 15.19
N THR A 257 -10.10 -2.01 16.17
CA THR A 257 -8.68 -2.04 16.55
C THR A 257 -7.79 -2.48 15.38
N LYS A 258 -8.18 -3.55 14.67
CA LYS A 258 -7.44 -4.07 13.52
C LYS A 258 -7.52 -3.14 12.32
N LEU A 259 -8.68 -2.54 12.08
CA LEU A 259 -8.88 -1.49 11.08
C LEU A 259 -7.92 -0.33 11.32
N PHE A 260 -7.79 0.12 12.57
CA PHE A 260 -6.86 1.19 12.94
C PHE A 260 -5.40 0.81 12.69
N GLU A 261 -5.00 -0.43 12.99
CA GLU A 261 -3.66 -0.93 12.68
C GLU A 261 -3.37 -0.95 11.16
N ILE A 262 -4.31 -1.42 10.35
CA ILE A 262 -4.19 -1.47 8.87
C ILE A 262 -4.17 -0.05 8.29
N TRP A 263 -5.01 0.84 8.81
CA TRP A 263 -5.03 2.25 8.42
C TRP A 263 -3.68 2.92 8.72
N CYS A 264 -3.11 2.69 9.92
CA CYS A 264 -1.79 3.17 10.28
C CYS A 264 -0.68 2.58 9.40
N LEU A 265 -0.75 1.29 9.03
CA LEU A 265 0.19 0.67 8.09
C LEU A 265 0.24 1.45 6.76
N GLN A 266 -0.93 1.69 6.17
CA GLN A 266 -1.02 2.34 4.87
C GLN A 266 -0.54 3.79 4.91
N HIS A 267 -0.99 4.57 5.88
CA HIS A 267 -0.60 5.98 5.99
C HIS A 267 0.86 6.16 6.38
N LEU A 268 1.43 5.26 7.20
CA LEU A 268 2.87 5.26 7.46
C LEU A 268 3.66 4.95 6.18
N ALA A 269 3.23 3.98 5.38
CA ALA A 269 3.87 3.67 4.10
C ALA A 269 3.78 4.85 3.12
N GLN A 270 2.64 5.53 3.03
CA GLN A 270 2.45 6.73 2.22
C GLN A 270 3.37 7.87 2.69
N ALA A 271 3.47 8.11 3.99
CA ALA A 271 4.35 9.15 4.54
C ALA A 271 5.84 8.84 4.32
N ILE A 272 6.26 7.58 4.43
CA ILE A 272 7.63 7.16 4.06
C ILE A 272 7.85 7.38 2.56
N THR A 273 6.89 6.98 1.72
CA THR A 273 6.97 7.13 0.26
C THR A 273 7.08 8.60 -0.15
N ALA A 274 6.31 9.49 0.48
CA ALA A 274 6.41 10.93 0.25
C ALA A 274 7.79 11.51 0.61
N LEU A 275 8.52 10.86 1.52
CA LEU A 275 9.83 11.30 2.01
C LEU A 275 11.00 10.75 1.20
N ILE A 276 10.96 9.49 0.79
CA ILE A 276 12.11 8.81 0.14
C ILE A 276 11.81 8.26 -1.26
N GLY A 277 10.60 8.45 -1.78
CA GLY A 277 10.14 8.00 -3.09
C GLY A 277 9.43 6.64 -3.06
N GLU A 278 9.05 6.15 -4.24
CA GLU A 278 8.28 4.91 -4.40
C GLU A 278 8.99 3.67 -3.82
N PRO A 279 8.22 2.71 -3.26
CA PRO A 279 8.77 1.45 -2.77
C PRO A 279 9.21 0.53 -3.92
N ILE A 280 10.27 -0.25 -3.67
CA ILE A 280 10.77 -1.33 -4.53
C ILE A 280 9.72 -2.45 -4.64
N HIS A 281 9.06 -2.73 -3.52
CA HIS A 281 7.92 -3.63 -3.47
C HIS A 281 6.84 -3.05 -2.57
N ALA A 282 5.61 -3.15 -3.04
CA ALA A 282 4.40 -2.85 -2.30
C ALA A 282 3.58 -4.15 -2.19
N PRO A 283 2.76 -4.29 -1.15
CA PRO A 283 1.98 -5.50 -0.96
C PRO A 283 0.87 -5.57 -2.01
N ARG A 284 0.62 -6.76 -2.55
CA ARG A 284 -0.54 -7.00 -3.41
C ARG A 284 -1.77 -7.29 -2.57
N THR A 285 -1.56 -7.97 -1.45
CA THR A 285 -2.62 -8.33 -0.51
C THR A 285 -2.13 -8.24 0.94
N LEU A 286 -3.06 -8.16 1.90
CA LEU A 286 -2.73 -8.30 3.32
C LEU A 286 -2.34 -9.73 3.72
N ALA A 287 -2.52 -10.73 2.84
CA ALA A 287 -2.05 -12.09 3.07
C ALA A 287 -0.52 -12.19 2.94
N ASP A 288 0.09 -11.31 2.14
CA ASP A 288 1.55 -11.26 1.91
C ASP A 288 2.35 -11.01 3.20
N ARG A 289 1.70 -10.54 4.28
CA ARG A 289 2.32 -10.29 5.60
C ARG A 289 3.03 -11.51 6.20
N SER A 290 2.63 -12.74 5.83
CA SER A 290 3.30 -13.96 6.29
C SER A 290 4.55 -14.31 5.51
N GLU A 291 4.75 -13.70 4.33
CA GLU A 291 5.86 -13.98 3.43
C GLU A 291 7.07 -13.07 3.69
N GLY A 292 6.88 -11.94 4.38
CA GLY A 292 7.95 -11.02 4.73
C GLY A 292 7.47 -9.58 4.96
N PRO A 293 8.32 -8.58 4.67
CA PRO A 293 7.90 -7.18 4.76
C PRO A 293 6.77 -6.86 3.78
N MET A 294 5.87 -5.97 4.19
CA MET A 294 4.77 -5.50 3.35
C MET A 294 5.28 -4.50 2.32
N TYR A 295 6.16 -3.58 2.73
CA TYR A 295 6.76 -2.57 1.86
C TYR A 295 8.26 -2.56 2.02
N GLY A 296 8.98 -2.19 0.96
CA GLY A 296 10.41 -1.91 1.04
C GLY A 296 10.87 -0.80 0.13
N TRP A 297 11.86 -0.04 0.58
CA TRP A 297 12.44 1.11 -0.11
C TRP A 297 13.96 1.01 -0.15
N HIS A 298 14.57 1.62 -1.16
CA HIS A 298 16.00 1.87 -1.17
C HIS A 298 16.33 3.06 -0.26
N ILE A 299 17.34 2.90 0.59
CA ILE A 299 17.84 3.97 1.47
C ILE A 299 19.37 4.00 1.47
N GLY A 300 19.93 4.89 0.63
CA GLY A 300 21.38 4.89 0.37
C GLY A 300 21.83 3.54 -0.23
N ALA A 301 22.86 2.92 0.37
CA ALA A 301 23.37 1.60 -0.02
C ALA A 301 22.67 0.43 0.71
N GLY A 302 21.44 0.63 1.18
CA GLY A 302 20.71 -0.34 2.00
C GLY A 302 19.22 -0.34 1.71
N THR A 303 18.48 -1.12 2.48
CA THR A 303 17.03 -1.24 2.36
C THR A 303 16.33 -0.84 3.65
N LEU A 304 15.17 -0.20 3.51
CA LEU A 304 14.20 0.00 4.58
C LEU A 304 13.01 -0.91 4.29
N SER A 305 12.51 -1.61 5.30
CA SER A 305 11.39 -2.54 5.14
C SER A 305 10.36 -2.36 6.25
N LEU A 306 9.09 -2.17 5.88
CA LEU A 306 7.97 -2.04 6.79
C LEU A 306 7.22 -3.38 6.87
N HIS A 307 7.08 -3.88 8.09
CA HIS A 307 6.47 -5.16 8.42
C HIS A 307 5.14 -4.94 9.14
N PHE A 308 4.17 -5.82 8.89
CA PHE A 308 2.88 -5.82 9.57
C PHE A 308 2.74 -7.07 10.44
N GLN A 309 2.61 -6.88 11.75
CA GLN A 309 2.53 -7.93 12.77
C GLN A 309 3.63 -8.99 12.72
N PRO A 310 4.92 -8.63 12.50
CA PRO A 310 5.99 -9.61 12.43
C PRO A 310 6.21 -10.30 13.78
N PRO A 311 6.64 -11.58 13.80
CA PRO A 311 7.14 -12.18 15.03
C PRO A 311 8.42 -11.46 15.47
N LEU A 312 8.50 -11.06 16.74
CA LEU A 312 9.62 -10.29 17.30
C LEU A 312 10.99 -10.92 16.99
N LYS A 313 11.07 -12.26 17.01
CA LYS A 313 12.28 -13.02 16.69
C LYS A 313 12.79 -12.79 15.25
N ALA A 314 11.90 -12.49 14.30
CA ALA A 314 12.28 -12.21 12.91
C ALA A 314 12.85 -10.78 12.72
N LEU A 315 12.71 -9.92 13.74
CA LEU A 315 13.19 -8.54 13.68
C LEU A 315 14.66 -8.39 14.08
N GLY A 316 15.16 -9.21 15.02
CA GLY A 316 16.55 -9.19 15.49
C GLY A 316 17.50 -10.08 14.67
N SER A 317 18.78 -9.71 14.62
CA SER A 317 19.86 -10.52 14.02
C SER A 317 20.19 -11.77 14.85
N ASP A 318 20.15 -11.64 16.17
CA ASP A 318 20.65 -12.66 17.11
C ASP A 318 19.53 -13.32 17.94
N GLY A 319 18.28 -13.15 17.50
CA GLY A 319 17.09 -13.65 18.17
C GLY A 319 16.68 -12.84 19.40
N ILE A 320 15.98 -13.49 20.33
CA ILE A 320 15.44 -12.86 21.55
C ILE A 320 16.24 -13.27 22.80
N ARG A 321 16.14 -12.46 23.87
CA ARG A 321 16.88 -12.65 25.12
C ARG A 321 16.20 -13.65 26.05
N TRP A 322 14.87 -13.64 26.13
CA TRP A 322 14.10 -14.38 27.13
C TRP A 322 13.47 -15.67 26.58
N SER A 323 13.62 -16.77 27.32
CA SER A 323 13.00 -18.06 27.05
C SER A 323 12.46 -18.69 28.33
N TYR A 324 11.47 -19.57 28.21
CA TYR A 324 10.88 -20.30 29.32
C TYR A 324 11.73 -21.52 29.68
N GLN A 325 11.84 -21.82 30.98
CA GLN A 325 12.52 -23.04 31.45
C GLN A 325 11.84 -24.32 30.94
N SER A 326 10.53 -24.29 30.71
CA SER A 326 9.76 -25.38 30.08
C SER A 326 10.07 -25.58 28.59
N GLY A 327 10.96 -24.77 28.02
CA GLY A 327 11.21 -24.68 26.59
C GLY A 327 10.31 -23.64 25.92
N GLY A 328 10.84 -23.00 24.88
CA GLY A 328 10.14 -21.99 24.10
C GLY A 328 10.56 -20.55 24.40
N ASP A 329 10.51 -19.75 23.35
CA ASP A 329 10.91 -18.34 23.33
C ASP A 329 9.79 -17.41 23.83
N LEU A 330 10.11 -16.33 24.56
CA LEU A 330 9.13 -15.29 24.91
C LEU A 330 8.65 -14.60 23.63
N ARG A 331 7.41 -14.91 23.23
CA ARG A 331 6.82 -14.41 21.99
C ARG A 331 6.43 -12.93 22.14
N GLY A 332 6.61 -12.18 21.06
CA GLY A 332 6.10 -10.83 20.90
C GLY A 332 5.72 -10.61 19.44
N PHE A 333 4.71 -9.79 19.21
CA PHE A 333 4.21 -9.42 17.89
C PHE A 333 3.93 -7.92 17.92
N PRO A 334 4.93 -7.05 17.65
CA PRO A 334 4.66 -5.64 17.45
C PRO A 334 3.71 -5.47 16.27
N ASP A 335 2.83 -4.49 16.32
CA ASP A 335 1.81 -4.30 15.28
C ASP A 335 2.45 -3.83 13.97
N LEU A 336 3.44 -2.95 14.05
CA LEU A 336 4.22 -2.45 12.93
C LEU A 336 5.70 -2.39 13.31
N ALA A 337 6.57 -2.72 12.37
CA ALA A 337 8.01 -2.60 12.56
C ALA A 337 8.69 -2.14 11.29
N VAL A 338 9.64 -1.23 11.42
CA VAL A 338 10.51 -0.81 10.32
C VAL A 338 11.90 -1.36 10.60
N THR A 339 12.39 -2.25 9.75
CA THR A 339 13.78 -2.70 9.79
C THR A 339 14.57 -2.00 8.71
N THR A 340 15.78 -1.57 9.03
CA THR A 340 16.71 -1.06 8.02
C THR A 340 17.91 -1.98 7.98
N ASN A 341 18.42 -2.25 6.78
CA ASN A 341 19.61 -3.02 6.55
C ASN A 341 20.56 -2.17 5.71
N THR A 342 21.53 -1.55 6.37
CA THR A 342 22.49 -0.64 5.74
C THR A 342 23.91 -1.11 6.01
N ILE A 343 24.90 -0.45 5.39
CA ILE A 343 26.32 -0.67 5.70
C ILE A 343 26.68 -0.40 7.17
N ALA A 344 25.88 0.39 7.90
CA ALA A 344 26.04 0.62 9.34
C ALA A 344 25.48 -0.55 10.19
N GLY A 345 24.90 -1.56 9.54
CA GLY A 345 24.26 -2.70 10.16
C GLY A 345 22.74 -2.61 10.14
N ARG A 346 22.12 -3.62 10.76
CA ARG A 346 20.67 -3.71 10.87
C ARG A 346 20.17 -2.84 12.02
N ARG A 347 19.11 -2.08 11.78
CA ARG A 347 18.44 -1.27 12.80
C ARG A 347 16.92 -1.46 12.73
N LEU A 348 16.21 -0.96 13.73
CA LEU A 348 14.80 -1.22 13.95
C LEU A 348 14.11 -0.01 14.56
N ALA A 349 12.93 0.33 14.05
CA ALA A 349 11.93 1.13 14.73
C ALA A 349 10.63 0.32 14.94
N LEU A 350 9.97 0.49 16.08
CA LEU A 350 8.72 -0.20 16.41
C LEU A 350 7.56 0.79 16.51
N PHE A 351 6.41 0.42 15.97
CA PHE A 351 5.20 1.23 16.03
C PHE A 351 4.04 0.40 16.59
N ASP A 352 3.31 0.98 17.55
CA ASP A 352 2.21 0.31 18.26
C ASP A 352 0.94 1.16 18.11
N PRO A 353 0.13 0.93 17.05
CA PRO A 353 -1.17 1.56 16.91
C PRO A 353 -2.13 1.12 18.02
N LYS A 354 -2.83 2.07 18.63
CA LYS A 354 -3.83 1.81 19.66
C LYS A 354 -5.07 2.66 19.47
N LEU A 355 -6.20 1.99 19.28
CA LEU A 355 -7.51 2.62 19.25
C LEU A 355 -7.99 2.94 20.68
N ARG A 356 -7.28 3.84 21.38
CA ARG A 356 -7.64 4.34 22.70
C ARG A 356 -7.62 5.86 22.69
N ARG A 357 -8.73 6.47 23.14
CA ARG A 357 -8.82 7.92 23.33
C ARG A 357 -8.16 8.28 24.66
N ARG A 358 -7.21 9.20 24.65
CA ARG A 358 -6.45 9.58 25.85
C ARG A 358 -6.23 11.08 25.92
N ARG A 359 -6.11 11.60 27.14
CA ARG A 359 -5.77 13.01 27.44
C ARG A 359 -4.31 13.22 27.85
N GLY A 360 -3.53 12.14 27.98
CA GLY A 360 -2.15 12.18 28.45
C GLY A 360 -1.28 11.09 27.81
N ALA A 361 0.02 11.09 28.14
CA ALA A 361 1.01 10.21 27.53
C ALA A 361 0.68 8.71 27.73
N PRO A 362 0.88 7.85 26.72
CA PRO A 362 0.50 6.43 26.77
C PRO A 362 1.55 5.57 27.49
N THR A 363 1.67 5.69 28.80
CA THR A 363 2.73 5.05 29.61
C THR A 363 2.77 3.52 29.50
N GLU A 364 1.62 2.84 29.54
CA GLU A 364 1.53 1.37 29.41
C GLU A 364 2.15 0.87 28.09
N GLU A 365 1.77 1.49 26.97
CA GLU A 365 2.26 1.18 25.64
C GLU A 365 3.76 1.53 25.50
N ILE A 366 4.22 2.61 26.12
CA ILE A 366 5.65 2.95 26.16
C ILE A 366 6.43 1.82 26.83
N TYR A 367 5.97 1.31 27.98
CA TYR A 367 6.63 0.18 28.65
C TYR A 367 6.59 -1.10 27.83
N LYS A 368 5.50 -1.36 27.11
CA LYS A 368 5.40 -2.50 26.19
C LYS A 368 6.44 -2.40 25.06
N LEU A 369 6.58 -1.21 24.46
CA LEU A 369 7.50 -0.94 23.36
C LEU A 369 8.96 -1.05 23.84
N LEU A 370 9.29 -0.47 25.00
CA LEU A 370 10.58 -0.64 25.66
C LEU A 370 10.86 -2.12 26.02
N GLY A 371 9.84 -2.86 26.44
CA GLY A 371 9.92 -4.30 26.69
C GLY A 371 10.27 -5.11 25.44
N TYR A 372 9.74 -4.74 24.26
CA TYR A 372 10.15 -5.35 23.00
C TYR A 372 11.62 -5.09 22.68
N PHE A 373 12.09 -3.85 22.80
CA PHE A 373 13.51 -3.54 22.63
C PHE A 373 14.39 -4.27 23.62
N GLY A 374 13.99 -4.33 24.90
CA GLY A 374 14.72 -5.04 25.95
C GLY A 374 14.75 -6.56 25.77
N ASN A 375 13.79 -7.16 25.06
CA ASN A 375 13.81 -8.59 24.74
C ASN A 375 14.60 -8.88 23.45
N LEU A 376 14.85 -7.90 22.60
CA LEU A 376 15.71 -8.09 21.43
C LEU A 376 17.18 -8.07 21.82
N ARG A 377 18.00 -8.91 21.18
CA ARG A 377 19.46 -8.75 21.21
C ARG A 377 19.83 -7.64 20.22
N TYR A 378 19.54 -6.42 20.61
CA TYR A 378 19.67 -5.21 19.81
C TYR A 378 20.45 -4.16 20.60
N ASP A 379 21.62 -3.78 20.09
CA ASP A 379 22.56 -2.86 20.77
C ASP A 379 22.55 -1.46 20.15
N ALA A 380 21.40 -1.03 19.63
CA ALA A 380 21.20 0.30 19.07
C ALA A 380 20.03 1.03 19.76
N PRO A 381 19.99 2.37 19.67
CA PRO A 381 19.02 3.16 20.41
C PRO A 381 17.59 2.84 20.00
N ALA A 382 16.69 2.82 20.98
CA ALA A 382 15.29 2.50 20.78
C ALA A 382 14.58 3.62 20.02
N HIS A 383 14.10 3.33 18.81
CA HIS A 383 13.30 4.25 18.01
C HIS A 383 11.87 3.73 17.86
N GLY A 384 10.85 4.55 18.07
CA GLY A 384 9.49 4.08 17.85
C GLY A 384 8.42 5.12 18.02
N ALA A 385 7.18 4.75 17.71
CA ALA A 385 6.04 5.59 18.01
C ALA A 385 4.80 4.81 18.41
N ILE A 386 4.04 5.38 19.34
CA ILE A 386 2.70 4.92 19.70
C ILE A 386 1.73 5.78 18.93
N LEU A 387 0.97 5.17 18.04
CA LEU A 387 0.01 5.84 17.19
C LEU A 387 -1.35 5.67 17.86
N TYR A 388 -1.99 6.72 18.37
CA TYR A 388 -3.26 6.56 19.09
C TYR A 388 -4.38 7.42 18.53
N TYR A 389 -5.60 6.89 18.59
CA TYR A 389 -6.77 7.58 18.05
C TYR A 389 -7.18 8.77 18.93
N SER A 390 -7.14 9.97 18.36
CA SER A 390 -7.40 11.25 19.02
C SER A 390 -8.26 12.16 18.13
N PRO A 391 -9.58 11.89 18.03
CA PRO A 391 -10.45 12.64 17.14
C PRO A 391 -10.51 14.14 17.49
N GLY A 392 -10.29 14.98 16.47
CA GLY A 392 -10.31 16.43 16.56
C GLY A 392 -9.15 17.08 17.32
N HIS A 393 -8.15 16.32 17.78
CA HIS A 393 -7.05 16.84 18.62
C HIS A 393 -5.71 16.19 18.25
N ALA A 394 -4.74 16.96 17.76
CA ALA A 394 -3.36 16.50 17.62
C ALA A 394 -2.64 16.67 18.97
N THR A 395 -2.17 15.56 19.54
CA THR A 395 -1.35 15.54 20.76
C THR A 395 -0.08 14.75 20.49
N ASP A 396 1.07 15.35 20.77
CA ASP A 396 2.38 14.76 20.58
C ASP A 396 3.16 14.77 21.90
N PHE A 397 3.74 13.63 22.26
CA PHE A 397 4.67 13.50 23.38
C PHE A 397 5.93 12.79 22.91
N THR A 398 7.08 13.37 23.20
CA THR A 398 8.39 12.78 22.85
C THR A 398 9.14 12.36 24.11
N LEU A 399 9.64 11.13 24.13
CA LEU A 399 10.56 10.60 25.12
C LEU A 399 11.93 10.40 24.45
N THR A 400 12.98 10.99 25.00
CA THR A 400 14.35 10.83 24.51
C THR A 400 15.24 10.15 25.55
N SER A 401 16.15 9.29 25.13
CA SER A 401 17.18 8.69 25.99
C SER A 401 18.55 9.36 25.81
N THR A 402 19.49 9.06 26.71
CA THR A 402 20.85 9.64 26.68
C THR A 402 21.72 9.09 25.55
N ASP A 403 21.33 7.97 24.95
CA ASP A 403 21.98 7.30 23.83
C ASP A 403 21.29 7.58 22.48
N ASP A 404 20.53 8.68 22.38
CA ASP A 404 19.84 9.11 21.15
C ASP A 404 18.67 8.21 20.73
N GLY A 405 18.08 7.48 21.68
CA GLY A 405 16.81 6.78 21.48
C GLY A 405 15.63 7.75 21.60
N GLU A 406 14.57 7.48 20.85
CA GLU A 406 13.42 8.36 20.76
C GLU A 406 12.11 7.56 20.58
N ILE A 407 11.16 7.79 21.49
CA ILE A 407 9.81 7.23 21.40
C ILE A 407 8.80 8.38 21.36
N HIS A 408 8.01 8.42 20.30
CA HIS A 408 6.93 9.40 20.15
C HIS A 408 5.58 8.80 20.52
N ALA A 409 4.65 9.63 20.96
CA ALA A 409 3.25 9.28 21.08
C ALA A 409 2.45 10.27 20.24
N VAL A 410 1.95 9.81 19.10
CA VAL A 410 1.33 10.64 18.06
C VAL A 410 -0.17 10.38 18.03
N GLY A 411 -0.96 11.42 18.31
CA GLY A 411 -2.41 11.42 18.15
C GLY A 411 -2.81 11.49 16.68
N LEU A 412 -3.76 10.64 16.27
CA LEU A 412 -4.21 10.50 14.90
C LEU A 412 -5.74 10.57 14.81
N ASP A 413 -6.26 11.24 13.77
CA ASP A 413 -7.68 11.29 13.47
C ASP A 413 -7.94 10.99 11.99
N PRO A 414 -8.56 9.83 11.66
CA PRO A 414 -8.91 9.49 10.28
C PRO A 414 -9.86 10.47 9.59
N GLU A 415 -10.61 11.28 10.34
CA GLU A 415 -11.49 12.30 9.76
C GLU A 415 -10.73 13.54 9.26
N SER A 416 -9.51 13.74 9.75
CA SER A 416 -8.62 14.83 9.35
C SER A 416 -7.55 14.34 8.37
N ASP A 417 -7.19 15.16 7.39
CA ASP A 417 -6.04 14.90 6.51
C ASP A 417 -4.72 15.20 7.24
N ASP A 418 -4.48 14.47 8.34
CA ASP A 418 -3.38 14.74 9.28
C ASP A 418 -2.07 14.07 8.81
N GLN A 419 -1.66 14.43 7.59
CA GLN A 419 -0.38 13.99 7.03
C GLN A 419 0.81 14.41 7.90
N ALA A 420 0.68 15.52 8.64
CA ALA A 420 1.73 16.02 9.52
C ALA A 420 2.10 15.01 10.62
N SER A 421 1.09 14.41 11.27
CA SER A 421 1.29 13.40 12.31
C SER A 421 1.96 12.13 11.76
N PHE A 422 1.56 11.66 10.57
CA PHE A 422 2.24 10.53 9.93
C PHE A 422 3.65 10.87 9.44
N LEU A 423 3.93 12.12 9.06
CA LEU A 423 5.29 12.57 8.75
C LEU A 423 6.21 12.51 9.97
N VAL A 424 5.71 12.77 11.19
CA VAL A 424 6.49 12.56 12.42
C VAL A 424 6.85 11.09 12.58
N ALA A 425 5.86 10.18 12.47
CA ALA A 425 6.09 8.74 12.55
C ALA A 425 7.06 8.23 11.45
N ALA A 426 6.93 8.72 10.23
CA ALA A 426 7.82 8.38 9.12
C ALA A 426 9.26 8.89 9.37
N LYS A 427 9.44 10.08 9.97
CA LYS A 427 10.78 10.56 10.37
C LYS A 427 11.41 9.66 11.42
N VAL A 428 10.65 9.16 12.40
CA VAL A 428 11.13 8.18 13.38
C VAL A 428 11.56 6.87 12.69
N ALA A 429 10.77 6.39 11.72
CA ALA A 429 11.13 5.23 10.92
C ALA A 429 12.46 5.45 10.18
N LEU A 430 12.64 6.63 9.57
CA LEU A 430 13.86 6.97 8.84
C LEU A 430 15.06 7.20 9.76
N ARG A 431 14.88 7.69 10.99
CA ARG A 431 15.96 7.76 12.00
C ARG A 431 16.54 6.39 12.32
N SER A 432 15.75 5.32 12.23
CA SER A 432 16.30 3.96 12.37
C SER A 432 17.29 3.60 11.25
N ALA A 433 17.30 4.29 10.10
CA ALA A 433 18.37 4.15 9.10
C ALA A 433 19.66 4.92 9.47
N ASP A 434 19.70 5.45 10.70
CA ASP A 434 20.80 6.24 11.26
C ASP A 434 21.09 7.49 10.41
N LEU A 435 20.07 8.06 9.75
CA LEU A 435 20.25 9.25 8.92
C LEU A 435 20.76 10.42 9.76
N GLY A 436 21.78 11.13 9.27
CA GLY A 436 22.34 12.28 9.97
C GLY A 436 21.38 13.48 9.95
N SER A 437 21.70 14.47 10.79
CA SER A 437 20.89 15.67 10.97
C SER A 437 20.63 16.45 9.67
N ARG A 438 21.56 16.41 8.71
CA ARG A 438 21.40 17.05 7.39
C ARG A 438 20.43 16.27 6.50
N ALA A 439 20.56 14.96 6.37
CA ALA A 439 19.57 14.14 5.64
C ALA A 439 18.15 14.28 6.25
N LEU A 440 18.04 14.25 7.58
CA LEU A 440 16.78 14.47 8.30
C LEU A 440 16.20 15.89 8.10
N ALA A 441 17.05 16.92 8.04
CA ALA A 441 16.61 18.28 7.75
C ALA A 441 16.10 18.44 6.30
N LEU A 442 16.77 17.78 5.33
CA LEU A 442 16.32 17.77 3.93
C LEU A 442 14.95 17.10 3.77
N LEU A 443 14.70 16.02 4.52
CA LEU A 443 13.42 15.32 4.62
C LEU A 443 12.31 16.15 5.28
N GLY A 444 12.68 17.11 6.16
CA GLY A 444 11.72 17.95 6.88
C GLY A 444 11.19 19.16 6.11
N THR A 445 11.69 19.41 4.88
CA THR A 445 11.33 20.61 4.11
C THR A 445 10.17 20.29 3.15
N PRO A 446 9.04 21.01 3.19
CA PRO A 446 7.91 20.76 2.29
C PRO A 446 8.33 20.87 0.82
N ILE A 447 7.89 19.92 -0.01
CA ILE A 447 8.18 19.92 -1.45
C ILE A 447 7.26 20.94 -2.13
N GLN A 448 7.82 22.06 -2.59
CA GLN A 448 7.15 23.00 -3.48
C GLN A 448 7.82 22.96 -4.86
N GLY A 449 7.12 22.53 -5.90
CA GLY A 449 7.64 22.48 -7.26
C GLY A 449 6.92 21.49 -8.17
N ASP A 450 7.26 21.52 -9.46
CA ASP A 450 6.81 20.55 -10.47
C ASP A 450 7.44 19.16 -10.26
N GLU A 451 6.93 18.13 -10.93
CA GLU A 451 7.40 16.73 -10.83
C GLU A 451 8.93 16.59 -11.02
N THR A 452 9.54 17.46 -11.83
CA THR A 452 10.98 17.46 -12.07
C THR A 452 11.75 17.94 -10.83
N ALA A 453 11.24 18.98 -10.15
CA ALA A 453 11.80 19.45 -8.89
C ALA A 453 11.66 18.41 -7.76
N GLN A 454 10.54 17.68 -7.72
CA GLN A 454 10.34 16.60 -6.74
C GLN A 454 11.33 15.45 -6.95
N ALA A 455 11.50 15.02 -8.21
CA ALA A 455 12.45 13.95 -8.57
C ALA A 455 13.90 14.34 -8.25
N GLU A 456 14.31 15.58 -8.52
CA GLU A 456 15.67 16.05 -8.23
C GLU A 456 15.93 16.18 -6.71
N ARG A 457 14.90 16.53 -5.92
CA ARG A 457 15.01 16.60 -4.45
C ARG A 457 15.08 15.20 -3.84
N ALA A 458 14.32 14.24 -4.34
CA ALA A 458 14.45 12.83 -3.94
C ALA A 458 15.87 12.29 -4.21
N VAL A 459 16.48 12.66 -5.35
CA VAL A 459 17.87 12.33 -5.67
C VAL A 459 18.84 12.95 -4.67
N GLU A 460 18.64 14.22 -4.31
CA GLU A 460 19.48 14.91 -3.33
C GLU A 460 19.39 14.27 -1.93
N ILE A 461 18.17 13.93 -1.49
CA ILE A 461 17.96 13.21 -0.23
C ILE A 461 18.70 11.88 -0.27
N ARG A 462 18.51 11.06 -1.31
CA ARG A 462 19.18 9.76 -1.45
C ARG A 462 20.72 9.88 -1.50
N GLN A 463 21.25 10.90 -2.17
CA GLN A 463 22.68 11.19 -2.19
C GLN A 463 23.22 11.61 -0.82
N ALA A 464 22.51 12.49 -0.11
CA ALA A 464 22.90 12.93 1.23
C ALA A 464 22.92 11.75 2.20
N VAL A 465 21.87 10.91 2.16
CA VAL A 465 21.77 9.66 2.92
C VAL A 465 22.95 8.73 2.60
N ALA A 466 23.26 8.50 1.33
CA ALA A 466 24.37 7.63 0.92
C ALA A 466 25.73 8.17 1.39
N ALA A 467 25.98 9.47 1.23
CA ALA A 467 27.23 10.10 1.65
C ALA A 467 27.44 10.03 3.17
N GLU A 468 26.39 10.29 3.96
CA GLU A 468 26.46 10.19 5.42
C GLU A 468 26.63 8.74 5.89
N ALA A 469 25.93 7.78 5.27
CA ALA A 469 26.09 6.37 5.58
C ALA A 469 27.52 5.91 5.34
N LEU A 470 28.12 6.31 4.21
CA LEU A 470 29.52 6.02 3.89
C LEU A 470 30.47 6.66 4.92
N GLN A 471 30.29 7.93 5.26
CA GLN A 471 31.11 8.61 6.26
C GLN A 471 31.05 7.95 7.64
N ARG A 472 29.87 7.54 8.10
CA ARG A 472 29.72 6.82 9.37
C ARG A 472 30.36 5.44 9.33
N ALA A 473 30.14 4.69 8.25
CA ALA A 473 30.78 3.40 8.06
C ALA A 473 32.32 3.54 8.04
N SER A 474 32.84 4.62 7.45
CA SER A 474 34.25 5.00 7.52
C SER A 474 34.73 5.30 8.94
N ALA A 475 33.94 6.00 9.75
CA ALA A 475 34.29 6.33 11.14
C ALA A 475 34.31 5.10 12.06
N ALA A 476 33.53 4.07 11.75
CA ALA A 476 33.52 2.79 12.46
C ALA A 476 34.74 1.89 12.11
N LEU A 477 35.45 2.18 11.01
CA LEU A 477 36.65 1.44 10.63
C LEU A 477 37.88 1.98 11.38
N PRO A 478 38.83 1.12 11.78
CA PRO A 478 40.14 1.57 12.25
C PRO A 478 40.79 2.51 11.21
N PRO A 479 41.40 3.63 11.60
CA PRO A 479 41.97 4.60 10.65
C PRO A 479 42.99 4.01 9.67
N ALA A 480 43.70 2.95 10.08
CA ALA A 480 44.66 2.23 9.26
C ALA A 480 44.00 1.51 8.05
N THR A 481 42.72 1.15 8.14
CA THR A 481 41.99 0.40 7.11
C THR A 481 41.84 1.19 5.80
N LEU A 482 41.65 2.51 5.88
CA LEU A 482 41.48 3.37 4.70
C LEU A 482 42.80 3.91 4.13
N ALA A 483 43.91 3.73 4.85
CA ALA A 483 45.21 4.27 4.45
C ALA A 483 45.68 3.78 3.06
N PRO A 484 45.52 2.49 2.68
CA PRO A 484 45.90 2.02 1.35
C PRO A 484 45.10 2.70 0.23
N THR A 485 43.78 2.77 0.39
CA THR A 485 42.88 3.43 -0.58
C THR A 485 43.21 4.91 -0.67
N ARG A 486 43.39 5.60 0.47
CA ARG A 486 43.79 7.02 0.50
C ARG A 486 45.09 7.25 -0.27
N LYS A 487 46.10 6.41 -0.07
CA LYS A 487 47.38 6.50 -0.79
C LYS A 487 47.20 6.28 -2.29
N HIS A 488 46.42 5.28 -2.68
CA HIS A 488 46.15 4.98 -4.08
C HIS A 488 45.39 6.13 -4.77
N THR A 489 44.31 6.63 -4.17
CA THR A 489 43.52 7.75 -4.69
C THR A 489 44.38 9.02 -4.81
N ALA A 490 45.22 9.31 -3.81
CA ALA A 490 46.14 10.45 -3.86
C ALA A 490 47.16 10.31 -5.01
N MET A 491 47.71 9.11 -5.25
CA MET A 491 48.61 8.86 -6.38
C MET A 491 47.91 9.01 -7.74
N THR A 492 46.64 8.63 -7.82
CA THR A 492 45.82 8.78 -9.04
C THR A 492 45.55 10.24 -9.33
N LEU A 493 45.06 11.00 -8.34
CA LEU A 493 44.68 12.41 -8.52
C LEU A 493 45.87 13.39 -8.50
N ARG A 494 47.03 12.99 -7.97
CA ARG A 494 48.29 13.77 -7.95
C ARG A 494 48.06 15.20 -7.42
N ALA A 495 48.47 16.22 -8.16
CA ALA A 495 48.33 17.63 -7.78
C ALA A 495 46.87 18.05 -7.48
N ILE A 496 45.88 17.37 -8.07
CA ILE A 496 44.46 17.64 -7.78
C ILE A 496 44.13 17.30 -6.33
N TRP A 497 44.75 16.26 -5.77
CA TRP A 497 44.52 15.80 -4.40
C TRP A 497 44.76 16.90 -3.37
N ASP A 498 45.83 17.68 -3.55
CA ASP A 498 46.23 18.72 -2.60
C ASP A 498 45.29 19.93 -2.62
N CYS A 499 44.52 20.11 -3.70
CA CYS A 499 43.54 21.19 -3.84
C CYS A 499 42.18 20.87 -3.17
N LEU A 500 41.97 19.62 -2.74
CA LEU A 500 40.73 19.14 -2.11
C LEU A 500 40.75 19.35 -0.59
N GLY A 501 39.61 19.76 -0.03
CA GLY A 501 39.39 19.77 1.42
C GLY A 501 39.38 18.35 2.01
N GLU A 502 39.67 18.22 3.31
CA GLU A 502 39.74 16.91 3.98
C GLU A 502 38.41 16.14 3.97
N GLU A 503 37.27 16.84 4.04
CA GLU A 503 35.96 16.20 3.89
C GLU A 503 35.77 15.60 2.49
N THR A 504 36.10 16.34 1.43
CA THR A 504 36.05 15.84 0.05
C THR A 504 36.98 14.66 -0.17
N LYS A 505 38.22 14.75 0.32
CA LYS A 505 39.19 13.63 0.28
C LYS A 505 38.62 12.39 0.96
N THR A 506 37.99 12.56 2.12
CA THR A 506 37.36 11.47 2.86
C THR A 506 36.20 10.87 2.06
N MET A 507 35.29 11.69 1.51
CA MET A 507 34.18 11.20 0.67
C MET A 507 34.66 10.35 -0.51
N ILE A 508 35.69 10.81 -1.24
CA ILE A 508 36.24 10.06 -2.38
C ILE A 508 36.86 8.74 -1.91
N VAL A 509 37.70 8.77 -0.87
CA VAL A 509 38.37 7.55 -0.37
C VAL A 509 37.39 6.53 0.14
N THR A 510 36.35 6.98 0.84
CA THR A 510 35.32 6.09 1.37
C THR A 510 34.51 5.47 0.24
N ALA A 511 34.10 6.26 -0.77
CA ALA A 511 33.41 5.73 -1.94
C ALA A 511 34.26 4.69 -2.70
N GLU A 512 35.54 4.99 -2.93
CA GLU A 512 36.49 4.07 -3.58
C GLU A 512 36.68 2.78 -2.79
N TYR A 513 36.81 2.88 -1.46
CA TYR A 513 36.99 1.73 -0.58
C TYR A 513 35.76 0.81 -0.61
N PHE A 514 34.57 1.35 -0.38
CA PHE A 514 33.35 0.55 -0.33
C PHE A 514 32.99 -0.06 -1.68
N ALA A 515 33.25 0.62 -2.80
CA ALA A 515 33.07 0.00 -4.11
C ALA A 515 34.07 -1.13 -4.38
N SER A 516 35.34 -0.97 -3.96
CA SER A 516 36.37 -2.00 -4.16
C SER A 516 36.20 -3.21 -3.24
N ALA A 517 35.58 -3.01 -2.07
CA ALA A 517 35.30 -4.07 -1.10
C ALA A 517 33.95 -4.76 -1.35
N ALA A 518 33.11 -4.22 -2.23
CA ALA A 518 31.80 -4.76 -2.53
C ALA A 518 31.91 -6.02 -3.43
N PRO A 519 31.11 -7.08 -3.16
CA PRO A 519 30.99 -8.23 -4.05
C PRO A 519 30.51 -7.86 -5.47
N ASP A 520 30.84 -8.67 -6.49
CA ASP A 520 30.50 -8.40 -7.90
C ASP A 520 28.99 -8.22 -8.19
N ASN A 521 28.13 -8.74 -7.31
CA ASN A 521 26.67 -8.64 -7.40
C ASN A 521 26.06 -7.60 -6.45
N ALA A 522 26.89 -6.80 -5.76
CA ALA A 522 26.43 -5.77 -4.86
C ALA A 522 25.93 -4.54 -5.61
N ASP A 523 25.12 -3.73 -4.94
CA ASP A 523 24.71 -2.43 -5.45
C ASP A 523 25.80 -1.38 -5.21
N HIS A 524 26.34 -0.82 -6.29
CA HIS A 524 27.35 0.23 -6.26
C HIS A 524 26.75 1.66 -6.30
N SER A 525 25.44 1.82 -6.08
CA SER A 525 24.74 3.12 -6.08
C SER A 525 25.31 4.08 -5.04
N GLY A 526 25.50 3.61 -3.80
CA GLY A 526 26.04 4.39 -2.70
C GLY A 526 27.41 4.99 -3.00
N PRO A 527 28.43 4.18 -3.38
CA PRO A 527 29.72 4.69 -3.81
C PRO A 527 29.65 5.72 -4.95
N LEU A 528 28.83 5.48 -5.98
CA LEU A 528 28.68 6.39 -7.10
C LEU A 528 28.07 7.73 -6.67
N LEU A 529 27.04 7.70 -5.81
CA LEU A 529 26.46 8.88 -5.19
C LEU A 529 27.47 9.62 -4.29
N GLY A 530 28.33 8.90 -3.57
CA GLY A 530 29.42 9.45 -2.77
C GLY A 530 30.43 10.25 -3.61
N LEU A 531 30.83 9.73 -4.79
CA LEU A 531 31.71 10.45 -5.71
C LEU A 531 31.03 11.68 -6.32
N ALA A 532 29.76 11.57 -6.71
CA ALA A 532 28.98 12.71 -7.21
C ALA A 532 28.86 13.82 -6.15
N ALA A 533 28.64 13.44 -4.89
CA ALA A 533 28.61 14.36 -3.76
C ALA A 533 29.95 15.05 -3.51
N ALA A 534 31.07 14.36 -3.74
CA ALA A 534 32.40 14.97 -3.63
C ALA A 534 32.62 16.04 -4.71
N PHE A 535 32.20 15.78 -5.96
CA PHE A 535 32.22 16.76 -7.05
C PHE A 535 31.33 17.97 -6.74
N GLU A 536 30.10 17.73 -6.31
CA GLU A 536 29.15 18.78 -5.91
C GLU A 536 29.72 19.66 -4.79
N ARG A 537 30.35 19.04 -3.79
CA ARG A 537 30.97 19.75 -2.68
C ARG A 537 32.09 20.69 -3.13
N VAL A 538 32.96 20.24 -4.03
CA VAL A 538 34.04 21.10 -4.56
C VAL A 538 33.46 22.29 -5.31
N LEU A 539 32.42 22.07 -6.11
CA LEU A 539 31.72 23.14 -6.79
C LEU A 539 31.12 24.14 -5.79
N HIS A 540 30.49 23.64 -4.73
CA HIS A 540 29.91 24.47 -3.68
C HIS A 540 30.97 25.29 -2.93
N GLU A 541 31.99 24.65 -2.38
CA GLU A 541 33.03 25.29 -1.57
C GLU A 541 33.87 26.30 -2.35
N LYS A 542 34.22 25.98 -3.61
CA LYS A 542 35.15 26.80 -4.38
C LYS A 542 34.48 27.88 -5.22
N LEU A 543 33.17 27.80 -5.45
CA LEU A 543 32.45 28.77 -6.29
C LEU A 543 31.23 29.38 -5.60
N PHE A 544 30.33 28.56 -5.07
CA PHE A 544 29.05 29.07 -4.53
C PHE A 544 29.20 29.69 -3.14
N VAL A 545 30.06 29.17 -2.26
CA VAL A 545 30.35 29.79 -0.96
C VAL A 545 30.97 31.19 -1.14
N PRO A 546 32.02 31.38 -1.98
CA PRO A 546 32.53 32.72 -2.31
C PRO A 546 31.45 33.62 -2.92
N ALA A 547 30.60 33.09 -3.79
CA ALA A 547 29.51 33.86 -4.40
C ALA A 547 28.47 34.31 -3.35
N ALA A 548 28.08 33.44 -2.43
CA ALA A 548 27.16 33.76 -1.34
C ALA A 548 27.75 34.84 -0.41
N ALA A 549 29.05 34.81 -0.16
CA ALA A 549 29.74 35.83 0.64
C ALA A 549 29.71 37.23 -0.01
N LEU A 550 29.74 37.31 -1.34
CA LEU A 550 29.66 38.58 -2.07
C LEU A 550 28.23 39.17 -2.10
N SER A 551 27.20 38.37 -1.88
CA SER A 551 25.81 38.84 -1.81
C SER A 551 24.99 37.91 -0.90
N PRO A 552 25.02 38.14 0.43
CA PRO A 552 24.29 37.34 1.40
C PRO A 552 22.79 37.27 1.07
N GLY A 553 22.20 36.09 1.16
CA GLY A 553 20.78 35.85 0.85
C GLY A 553 20.45 35.76 -0.65
N SER A 554 21.42 35.97 -1.55
CA SER A 554 21.18 35.86 -2.99
C SER A 554 21.28 34.43 -3.54
N ILE A 555 21.87 33.50 -2.78
CA ILE A 555 21.98 32.07 -3.11
C ILE A 555 21.15 31.29 -2.12
N ALA A 556 20.17 30.52 -2.60
CA ALA A 556 19.33 29.72 -1.74
C ALA A 556 20.16 28.66 -0.99
N PRO A 557 19.96 28.47 0.33
CA PRO A 557 20.56 27.34 1.03
C PRO A 557 19.95 26.03 0.54
N GLY A 558 20.78 24.99 0.39
CA GLY A 558 20.30 23.65 0.02
C GLY A 558 19.94 23.46 -1.46
N GLN A 559 20.67 24.11 -2.36
CA GLN A 559 20.57 23.84 -3.80
C GLN A 559 21.11 22.45 -4.15
N THR A 560 20.42 21.77 -5.07
CA THR A 560 20.85 20.49 -5.66
C THR A 560 22.01 20.70 -6.64
N LEU A 561 22.78 19.65 -6.95
CA LEU A 561 23.75 19.68 -8.05
C LEU A 561 23.12 20.14 -9.38
N GLY A 562 21.91 19.67 -9.72
CA GLY A 562 21.20 20.10 -10.92
C GLY A 562 20.92 21.61 -10.94
N SER A 563 20.59 22.18 -9.77
CA SER A 563 20.42 23.63 -9.60
C SER A 563 21.75 24.37 -9.76
N TYR A 564 22.82 23.92 -9.09
CA TYR A 564 24.15 24.51 -9.25
C TYR A 564 24.61 24.52 -10.71
N LEU A 565 24.43 23.41 -11.44
CA LEU A 565 24.82 23.32 -12.84
C LEU A 565 23.96 24.23 -13.74
N ARG A 566 22.68 24.45 -13.40
CA ARG A 566 21.79 25.38 -14.12
C ARG A 566 22.20 26.83 -13.88
N THR A 567 22.37 27.23 -12.62
CA THR A 567 22.80 28.56 -12.22
C THR A 567 24.19 28.88 -12.81
N LEU A 568 25.11 27.91 -12.79
CA LEU A 568 26.42 28.06 -13.40
C LEU A 568 26.35 28.22 -14.93
N ASP A 569 25.52 27.42 -15.62
CA ASP A 569 25.32 27.52 -17.08
C ASP A 569 24.77 28.89 -17.47
N ASN A 570 23.81 29.39 -16.70
CA ASN A 570 23.24 30.72 -16.87
C ASN A 570 24.31 31.80 -16.66
N ALA A 571 25.10 31.71 -15.59
CA ALA A 571 26.18 32.65 -15.29
C ALA A 571 27.26 32.70 -16.39
N VAL A 572 27.80 31.55 -16.82
CA VAL A 572 28.88 31.51 -17.82
C VAL A 572 28.41 31.84 -19.24
N ARG A 573 27.09 31.75 -19.52
CA ARG A 573 26.50 32.14 -20.81
C ARG A 573 25.96 33.57 -20.81
N GLY A 574 26.09 34.31 -19.70
CA GLY A 574 25.56 35.67 -19.56
C GLY A 574 24.03 35.74 -19.51
N ARG A 575 23.34 34.62 -19.23
CA ARG A 575 21.88 34.57 -19.05
C ARG A 575 21.55 34.92 -17.61
N LEU A 576 21.60 36.21 -17.30
CA LEU A 576 21.49 36.76 -15.94
C LEU A 576 20.02 36.91 -15.48
N VAL A 577 19.23 35.86 -15.64
CA VAL A 577 17.77 35.87 -15.46
C VAL A 577 17.39 35.94 -13.98
N ASP A 578 18.12 35.22 -13.12
CA ASP A 578 17.90 35.16 -11.68
C ASP A 578 19.01 35.86 -10.87
N ALA A 579 18.74 36.16 -9.60
CA ALA A 579 19.69 36.83 -8.70
C ALA A 579 20.95 35.98 -8.47
N GLU A 580 20.81 34.67 -8.44
CA GLU A 580 21.88 33.71 -8.21
C GLU A 580 22.92 33.73 -9.34
N ALA A 581 22.47 33.60 -10.60
CA ALA A 581 23.34 33.61 -11.77
C ALA A 581 24.09 34.94 -11.90
N ARG A 582 23.48 36.06 -11.50
CA ARG A 582 24.16 37.37 -11.41
C ARG A 582 25.27 37.38 -10.37
N THR A 583 25.04 36.80 -9.21
CA THR A 583 26.05 36.73 -8.14
C THR A 583 27.19 35.79 -8.53
N VAL A 584 26.87 34.62 -9.09
CA VAL A 584 27.88 33.66 -9.59
C VAL A 584 28.70 34.28 -10.72
N ALA A 585 28.06 34.95 -11.69
CA ALA A 585 28.77 35.64 -12.77
C ALA A 585 29.71 36.75 -12.26
N ARG A 586 29.28 37.53 -11.25
CA ARG A 586 30.14 38.52 -10.59
C ARG A 586 31.37 37.88 -9.97
N THR A 587 31.19 36.77 -9.27
CA THR A 587 32.26 36.00 -8.62
C THR A 587 33.26 35.44 -9.63
N ILE A 588 32.77 34.93 -10.76
CA ILE A 588 33.60 34.44 -11.87
C ILE A 588 34.41 35.60 -12.47
N ASN A 589 33.77 36.74 -12.72
CA ASN A 589 34.42 37.91 -13.30
C ASN A 589 35.41 38.60 -12.35
N SER A 590 35.19 38.51 -11.03
CA SER A 590 36.11 39.07 -10.03
C SER A 590 37.32 38.18 -9.75
N THR A 591 37.32 36.92 -10.22
CA THR A 591 38.37 35.94 -9.93
C THR A 591 39.14 35.61 -11.21
N SER A 592 40.26 36.31 -11.44
CA SER A 592 41.05 36.20 -12.68
C SER A 592 41.62 34.80 -12.96
N ALA A 593 41.68 33.93 -11.96
CA ALA A 593 42.13 32.54 -12.11
C ALA A 593 41.08 31.63 -12.78
N ILE A 594 39.80 32.00 -12.76
CA ILE A 594 38.72 31.17 -13.28
C ILE A 594 38.68 31.23 -14.81
N ASN A 595 38.84 30.08 -15.44
CA ASN A 595 38.75 29.92 -16.89
C ASN A 595 37.31 29.62 -17.33
N VAL A 596 36.61 30.67 -17.77
CA VAL A 596 35.20 30.60 -18.19
C VAL A 596 34.96 29.64 -19.36
N SER A 597 35.89 29.56 -20.32
CA SER A 597 35.71 28.66 -21.47
C SER A 597 35.81 27.19 -21.08
N ARG A 598 36.71 26.85 -20.15
CA ARG A 598 36.83 25.51 -19.56
C ARG A 598 35.62 25.16 -18.70
N LEU A 599 35.13 26.07 -17.86
CA LEU A 599 33.89 25.87 -17.09
C LEU A 599 32.70 25.58 -18.03
N ARG A 600 32.54 26.37 -19.09
CA ARG A 600 31.45 26.17 -20.06
C ARG A 600 31.51 24.80 -20.73
N ALA A 601 32.71 24.33 -21.09
CA ALA A 601 32.91 23.01 -21.67
C ALA A 601 32.58 21.88 -20.67
N LEU A 602 32.87 22.07 -19.38
CA LEU A 602 32.61 21.09 -18.33
C LEU A 602 31.12 20.92 -18.02
N ILE A 603 30.32 21.99 -18.10
CA ILE A 603 28.90 21.94 -17.72
C ILE A 603 28.10 20.93 -18.54
N GLY A 604 28.38 20.80 -19.84
CA GLY A 604 27.70 19.81 -20.69
C GLY A 604 27.93 18.38 -20.21
N ASP A 605 29.19 18.05 -19.90
CA ASP A 605 29.58 16.74 -19.41
C ASP A 605 29.08 16.50 -17.99
N ALA A 606 29.09 17.51 -17.11
CA ALA A 606 28.53 17.41 -15.76
C ALA A 606 27.00 17.20 -15.79
N LYS A 607 26.28 17.85 -16.72
CA LYS A 607 24.84 17.59 -16.96
C LYS A 607 24.61 16.19 -17.55
N SER A 608 25.54 15.66 -18.35
CA SER A 608 25.49 14.28 -18.82
C SER A 608 25.69 13.31 -17.67
N MET A 609 26.70 13.55 -16.83
CA MET A 609 26.98 12.75 -15.63
C MET A 609 25.79 12.72 -14.67
N ASN A 610 25.16 13.87 -14.45
CA ASN A 610 23.96 13.96 -13.62
C ASN A 610 22.83 13.05 -14.15
N ARG A 611 22.59 13.08 -15.46
CA ARG A 611 21.50 12.32 -16.10
C ARG A 611 21.80 10.83 -16.28
N GLN A 612 23.05 10.46 -16.54
CA GLN A 612 23.45 9.10 -16.89
C GLN A 612 23.86 8.26 -15.68
N TYR A 613 24.38 8.90 -14.62
CA TYR A 613 24.93 8.20 -13.47
C TYR A 613 24.25 8.61 -12.16
N ARG A 614 24.24 9.90 -11.80
CA ARG A 614 23.70 10.34 -10.49
C ARG A 614 22.20 10.09 -10.35
N ILE A 615 21.39 10.55 -11.30
CA ILE A 615 19.93 10.37 -11.27
C ILE A 615 19.58 8.87 -11.33
N PRO A 616 20.13 8.06 -12.26
CA PRO A 616 19.88 6.61 -12.25
C PRO A 616 20.36 5.91 -10.98
N ALA A 617 21.53 6.24 -10.44
CA ALA A 617 21.99 5.66 -9.16
C ALA A 617 21.08 6.01 -7.97
N ALA A 618 20.29 7.08 -8.10
CA ALA A 618 19.28 7.44 -7.12
C ALA A 618 17.88 6.92 -7.46
N HIS A 619 17.59 6.41 -8.66
CA HIS A 619 16.25 6.01 -9.10
C HIS A 619 16.11 4.56 -9.60
N ALA A 620 17.20 3.90 -9.99
CA ALA A 620 17.20 2.56 -10.60
C ALA A 620 17.66 1.47 -9.63
N ASP A 621 17.12 0.26 -9.82
CA ASP A 621 17.57 -0.95 -9.11
C ASP A 621 18.99 -1.34 -9.50
N VAL A 622 19.86 -1.46 -8.49
CA VAL A 622 21.22 -2.01 -8.51
C VAL A 622 22.14 -1.41 -9.57
N VAL A 623 23.03 -0.52 -9.15
CA VAL A 623 24.15 -0.07 -9.99
C VAL A 623 25.19 -1.18 -10.07
N SER A 624 25.40 -1.70 -11.28
CA SER A 624 26.42 -2.73 -11.53
C SER A 624 27.84 -2.19 -11.31
N ALA A 625 28.80 -3.09 -11.06
CA ALA A 625 30.22 -2.76 -10.99
C ALA A 625 30.73 -2.05 -12.27
N ALA A 626 30.21 -2.43 -13.45
CA ALA A 626 30.57 -1.80 -14.73
C ALA A 626 30.07 -0.35 -14.80
N THR A 627 28.80 -0.11 -14.43
CA THR A 627 28.22 1.23 -14.39
C THR A 627 28.93 2.13 -13.36
N TRP A 628 29.33 1.57 -12.22
CA TRP A 628 30.15 2.28 -11.25
C TRP A 628 31.52 2.64 -11.82
N ALA A 629 32.21 1.72 -12.50
CA ALA A 629 33.53 1.97 -13.07
C ALA A 629 33.49 3.09 -14.12
N ASP A 630 32.48 3.06 -15.01
CA ASP A 630 32.24 4.12 -16.00
C ASP A 630 31.96 5.47 -15.32
N GLY A 631 31.09 5.48 -14.31
CA GLY A 631 30.75 6.69 -13.56
C GLY A 631 31.94 7.26 -12.76
N ARG A 632 32.76 6.38 -12.19
CA ARG A 632 34.02 6.71 -11.50
C ARG A 632 34.98 7.40 -12.46
N ASP A 633 35.21 6.84 -13.64
CA ASP A 633 36.14 7.42 -14.62
C ASP A 633 35.63 8.79 -15.13
N VAL A 634 34.32 8.94 -15.32
CA VAL A 634 33.73 10.24 -15.64
C VAL A 634 34.00 11.28 -14.55
N LEU A 635 33.99 10.91 -13.27
CA LEU A 635 34.17 11.84 -12.16
C LEU A 635 35.63 12.12 -11.82
N ILE A 636 36.46 11.08 -11.68
CA ILE A 636 37.78 11.17 -11.07
C ILE A 636 38.94 10.65 -11.95
N ASP A 637 38.72 10.32 -13.23
CA ASP A 637 39.84 10.02 -14.14
C ASP A 637 40.85 11.19 -14.16
N PRO A 638 42.15 10.94 -13.97
CA PRO A 638 43.13 12.00 -13.77
C PRO A 638 43.38 12.90 -14.99
N ARG A 639 42.95 12.49 -16.19
CA ARG A 639 43.17 13.26 -17.43
C ARG A 639 41.89 13.90 -17.96
N ARG A 640 40.75 13.23 -17.79
CA ARG A 640 39.47 13.57 -18.44
C ARG A 640 38.31 13.70 -17.46
N GLY A 641 38.49 13.30 -16.21
CA GLY A 641 37.47 13.34 -15.18
C GLY A 641 36.97 14.76 -14.90
N LEU A 642 35.70 14.86 -14.51
CA LEU A 642 35.05 16.14 -14.20
C LEU A 642 35.73 16.87 -13.04
N LEU A 643 36.18 16.16 -12.00
CA LEU A 643 36.81 16.77 -10.83
C LEU A 643 38.16 17.43 -11.18
N PRO A 644 39.13 16.75 -11.83
CA PRO A 644 40.35 17.40 -12.31
C PRO A 644 40.09 18.59 -13.25
N ARG A 645 39.12 18.46 -14.15
CA ARG A 645 38.74 19.53 -15.07
C ARG A 645 38.11 20.72 -14.35
N LEU A 646 37.34 20.50 -13.29
CA LEU A 646 36.77 21.56 -12.46
C LEU A 646 37.88 22.33 -11.75
N ILE A 647 38.81 21.65 -11.09
CA ILE A 647 39.96 22.27 -10.43
C ILE A 647 40.79 23.09 -11.43
N GLY A 648 41.12 22.51 -12.59
CA GLY A 648 41.84 23.22 -13.66
C GLY A 648 41.05 24.33 -14.36
N ALA A 649 39.72 24.38 -14.21
CA ALA A 649 38.88 25.48 -14.68
C ALA A 649 38.74 26.59 -13.63
N LEU A 650 38.90 26.26 -12.35
CA LEU A 650 38.94 27.21 -11.23
C LEU A 650 40.32 27.86 -11.06
N GLY A 651 41.34 27.37 -11.78
CA GLY A 651 42.71 27.88 -11.73
C GLY A 651 43.48 27.44 -10.49
N LEU A 652 43.12 26.27 -9.95
CA LEU A 652 43.70 25.66 -8.76
C LEU A 652 44.66 24.51 -9.10
#